data_AF-A0A1C5JQK3-F1
#
_entry.id   AF-A0A1C5JQK3-F1
#
_cell.length_a   1.000
_cell.length_b   1.000
_cell.length_c   1.000
_cell.angle_alpha   90.00
_cell.angle_beta   90.00
_cell.angle_gamma   90.00
#
_symmetry.space_group_name_H-M   'P 1'
#
loop_
_entity.id
_entity.type
_entity.pdbx_description
1 polymer ?
#
loop_
_entity_poly.entity_id
_entity_poly.type
_entity_poly.pdbx_seq_one_letter_code
_entity_poly.pdbx_strand_id
1 'polypeptide(L)'
;MTDTPESTPNEPETTETPLAAVVQHDRIEPVGLEVEMQRSYLDYAMSVIVGRALPDVRDGLKPVHRKILYAMYDSGYRPDRGYVKCSRVVGDVMGQFHPHGDSAIYDALVRMAQPWALRYPLVDGNGNFGSPGNDPAAAMRYCLTADVRIRTAGGSVRIGDVVPGATPSSETDVDLKVRDRNGDLVRASKFFHSGEHPTLRLRTREGYELTGTHNHPVLCLVDVAGVPTLLWKLLAEISPGDRVVLQRTVPDEIGYPMLEHVEAAVLAGAFVSEGWVSAGRAGFNNVDRDYFLRVVAAYDLAVGGPRYVSERVIASGSTLHEVDVQDLSALRASVLGELTGARSAAKFVPEFVWQGPAAIKRAFLQALFEGDGSSSLLPRNTIQVSYSTRSERLAREVQQLLLEFGVVSRQCRYDDGEIKVVVTNRRDARMFAAHVGFLGRKQAKLESELAQVPASSTALSSDHVPLVGDFIRAHGATRWTERDWLRRHNVDRIERWERDRDEIAARITEAEVLDVVEPLVDGRFYYAEVAEVADAGVQPVYSVRVDTEDHSFVSDGFVSHNTECKLDPLAMEMLRDIDEDTVDLQDNYDGRAKEPTILPSRIPNLLVNGSEGIAVGMATKIPPHNLREIGAAVQWCLENPEADEATTLEALLEIVKGPDFPTHGLIVGQSAIQDAYRTGRGSIRMRAVVEVEEDKRGRPALVVSELPYQVNPDNLAERIAELIKEGKLGGIADIRDESSGRTGMRIVLVLKRDAVAKVVLNNLYKHTQLQETFGANMLALVDGVPRTLNLAQFIRYYVEHQIEVIRRRTAFRLRKAEERAHILRGLAKALDALDEVIALIRRSPTVDDARQGLIRLLEIDEIQATAILDMQLRRLAALERQRILDDLAKLEIEIADLKDILAKPERQRKIVSEELSEIVAKWGDERRTKIIPFDGEVSMEDLIAREDVVVTITRTGYAKRTKVDLYRSQRRGGKGVSGATLRQDDIVSHFFVCSTHDWILFFTNKGRVYRAKAYELPEASRVAKGQHVANLLAFQPDEQIAQIIEIPNYQVAPYLVLATRNGLVKKTRLEEFDSNRSGGVIAINLRDEDELVGAVLAAPEQDLLLVSKKAQAIRFNASDEALRPMGRATSGVIGMRFTDDDVLLAMEVVREGLDVLVATNGGYAKRTPIEEYPVQGRGGKGVLTAKITERRGGLVGAVVIDPDDELFAITSNGGVIRTPVKPVRRTRDRNTMGVKLMDLPDGVTIVAIARNADEPDEQD
;
A
#
# COMPACT_ATOMS: atom_id res chain seq x y z
N MET A 1 17.02 61.20 -22.16
CA MET A 1 16.88 62.64 -21.85
C MET A 1 16.69 62.72 -20.36
N THR A 2 17.55 63.27 -19.52
CA THR A 2 18.86 63.92 -19.68
C THR A 2 19.39 64.05 -18.24
N ASP A 3 20.71 63.90 -18.10
CA ASP A 3 21.58 64.54 -17.10
C ASP A 3 21.57 64.08 -15.63
N THR A 4 22.56 63.23 -15.35
CA THR A 4 23.54 63.38 -14.24
C THR A 4 24.28 64.73 -14.38
N PRO A 5 24.94 65.33 -13.35
CA PRO A 5 26.14 64.72 -12.73
C PRO A 5 26.55 65.12 -11.28
N GLU A 6 27.40 64.27 -10.71
CA GLU A 6 28.66 64.53 -9.96
C GLU A 6 28.68 65.35 -8.64
N SER A 7 29.14 64.72 -7.55
CA SER A 7 30.56 64.77 -7.11
C SER A 7 30.76 64.30 -5.65
N THR A 8 31.56 63.25 -5.45
CA THR A 8 32.39 62.98 -4.24
C THR A 8 33.69 63.81 -4.32
N PRO A 9 34.56 63.99 -3.29
CA PRO A 9 34.81 63.11 -2.13
C PRO A 9 35.23 63.80 -0.79
N ASN A 10 35.26 63.05 0.33
CA ASN A 10 36.43 62.89 1.21
C ASN A 10 36.10 62.14 2.52
N GLU A 11 37.00 61.23 2.89
CA GLU A 11 37.03 60.41 4.10
C GLU A 11 37.20 61.22 5.40
N PRO A 12 36.75 60.70 6.56
CA PRO A 12 37.15 61.21 7.87
C PRO A 12 37.87 60.17 8.75
N GLU A 13 38.83 60.66 9.52
CA GLU A 13 39.41 60.08 10.74
C GLU A 13 39.61 61.28 11.68
N THR A 14 39.34 61.34 12.98
CA THR A 14 39.13 60.41 14.10
C THR A 14 38.44 61.21 15.23
N THR A 15 37.78 60.57 16.20
CA THR A 15 37.95 60.72 17.68
C THR A 15 36.72 60.26 18.48
N GLU A 16 36.98 59.41 19.47
CA GLU A 16 36.03 58.92 20.47
C GLU A 16 35.85 59.89 21.65
N THR A 17 34.63 60.05 22.17
CA THR A 17 34.33 59.87 23.61
C THR A 17 32.80 59.78 23.86
N PRO A 18 32.35 59.11 24.95
CA PRO A 18 31.05 58.42 25.03
C PRO A 18 29.95 59.25 25.72
N LEU A 19 28.69 59.00 25.35
CA LEU A 19 27.51 59.47 26.07
C LEU A 19 26.40 58.41 26.09
N ALA A 20 25.81 58.28 27.28
CA ALA A 20 24.78 57.32 27.64
C ALA A 20 23.48 57.46 26.84
N ALA A 21 22.88 56.30 26.56
CA ALA A 21 21.48 55.99 26.29
C ALA A 21 20.56 57.10 25.77
N VAL A 22 20.34 57.11 24.45
CA VAL A 22 19.09 57.51 23.82
C VAL A 22 18.49 56.27 23.16
N VAL A 23 17.31 55.84 23.63
CA VAL A 23 16.51 54.82 22.94
C VAL A 23 16.05 55.44 21.62
N GLN A 24 16.63 54.96 20.51
CA GLN A 24 16.27 55.37 19.15
C GLN A 24 15.22 54.39 18.63
N HIS A 25 13.99 54.85 18.47
CA HIS A 25 13.00 54.13 17.66
C HIS A 25 13.45 54.12 16.20
N ASP A 26 13.35 52.95 15.58
CA ASP A 26 13.38 52.63 14.16
C ASP A 26 14.57 53.15 13.34
N ARG A 27 15.60 52.30 13.24
CA ARG A 27 16.50 52.27 12.08
C ARG A 27 15.66 51.89 10.85
N ILE A 28 15.18 52.89 10.12
CA ILE A 28 14.60 52.68 8.80
C ILE A 28 15.77 52.56 7.82
N GLU A 29 16.12 51.33 7.46
CA GLU A 29 17.11 51.05 6.43
C GLU A 29 16.40 50.93 5.07
N PRO A 30 16.75 51.72 4.04
CA PRO A 30 16.24 51.52 2.70
C PRO A 30 16.82 50.23 2.12
N VAL A 31 16.03 49.16 2.14
CA VAL A 31 16.37 47.86 1.55
C VAL A 31 15.62 47.72 0.22
N GLY A 32 16.33 47.31 -0.84
CA GLY A 32 15.69 46.99 -2.11
C GLY A 32 14.68 45.85 -1.93
N LEU A 33 13.48 45.97 -2.49
CA LEU A 33 12.41 44.98 -2.31
C LEU A 33 12.85 43.55 -2.64
N GLU A 34 13.70 43.38 -3.66
CA GLU A 34 14.27 42.08 -4.04
C GLU A 34 15.15 41.47 -2.94
N VAL A 35 15.98 42.29 -2.29
CA VAL A 35 16.86 41.85 -1.20
C VAL A 35 16.05 41.50 0.04
N GLU A 36 15.04 42.31 0.37
CA GLU A 36 14.16 42.04 1.50
C GLU A 36 13.30 40.80 1.26
N MET A 37 12.74 40.64 0.05
CA MET A 37 12.01 39.42 -0.33
C MET A 37 12.90 38.19 -0.27
N GLN A 38 14.15 38.26 -0.75
CA GLN A 38 15.08 37.14 -0.69
C GLN A 38 15.43 36.78 0.76
N ARG A 39 15.73 37.79 1.60
CA ARG A 39 16.04 37.60 3.02
C ARG A 39 14.85 37.02 3.79
N SER A 40 13.69 37.66 3.68
CA SER A 40 12.44 37.19 4.29
C SER A 40 12.04 35.80 3.80
N TYR A 41 12.26 35.47 2.51
CA TYR A 41 12.04 34.13 1.99
C TYR A 41 13.01 33.11 2.57
N LEU A 42 14.31 33.43 2.69
CA LEU A 42 15.31 32.55 3.30
C LEU A 42 15.05 32.33 4.79
N ASP A 43 14.69 33.39 5.53
CA ASP A 43 14.35 33.31 6.95
C ASP A 43 13.09 32.49 7.16
N TYR A 44 12.06 32.71 6.34
CA TYR A 44 10.86 31.87 6.32
C TYR A 44 11.19 30.41 5.98
N ALA A 45 11.97 30.17 4.91
CA ALA A 45 12.37 28.83 4.48
C ALA A 45 13.12 28.09 5.59
N MET A 46 14.11 28.73 6.22
CA MET A 46 14.88 28.17 7.33
C MET A 46 14.00 27.89 8.55
N SER A 47 13.07 28.80 8.89
CA SER A 47 12.11 28.58 9.98
C SER A 47 11.21 27.37 9.74
N VAL A 48 10.78 27.13 8.50
CA VAL A 48 9.96 25.97 8.10
C VAL A 48 10.80 24.69 8.09
N ILE A 49 12.02 24.74 7.58
CA ILE A 49 12.94 23.61 7.52
C ILE A 49 13.27 23.10 8.92
N VAL A 50 13.72 23.98 9.81
CA VAL A 50 14.13 23.65 11.19
C VAL A 50 12.93 23.40 12.10
N GLY A 51 11.88 24.21 11.96
CA GLY A 51 10.73 24.19 12.87
C GLY A 51 9.65 23.16 12.54
N ARG A 52 9.69 22.50 11.37
CA ARG A 52 8.59 21.59 10.93
C ARG A 52 9.04 20.35 10.16
N ALA A 53 9.95 20.50 9.21
CA ALA A 53 10.05 19.52 8.11
C ALA A 53 11.10 18.42 8.30
N LEU A 54 12.27 18.73 8.88
CA LEU A 54 13.39 17.80 8.99
C LEU A 54 13.56 17.22 10.41
N PRO A 55 14.02 15.97 10.53
CA PRO A 55 14.41 15.39 11.81
C PRO A 55 15.77 15.92 12.27
N ASP A 56 16.01 15.94 13.58
CA ASP A 56 17.35 16.14 14.16
C ASP A 56 18.13 14.82 14.17
N VAL A 57 19.42 14.85 13.85
CA VAL A 57 20.26 13.64 13.78
C VAL A 57 20.34 12.89 15.11
N ARG A 58 20.18 13.61 16.24
CA ARG A 58 20.41 13.09 17.60
C ARG A 58 19.26 12.22 18.11
N ASP A 59 18.02 12.68 17.97
CA ASP A 59 16.82 11.94 18.41
C ASP A 59 15.98 11.36 17.26
N GLY A 60 16.26 11.79 16.03
CA GLY A 60 15.55 11.34 14.84
C GLY A 60 14.12 11.84 14.69
N LEU A 61 13.68 12.76 15.56
CA LEU A 61 12.31 13.22 15.57
C LEU A 61 12.17 14.59 14.89
N LYS A 62 11.04 14.74 14.19
CA LYS A 62 10.57 16.07 13.78
C LYS A 62 10.02 16.81 15.00
N PRO A 63 9.97 18.14 14.97
CA PRO A 63 9.43 18.94 16.07
C PRO A 63 8.04 18.50 16.56
N VAL A 64 7.12 18.18 15.66
CA VAL A 64 5.77 17.70 16.05
C VAL A 64 5.79 16.35 16.78
N HIS A 65 6.64 15.40 16.34
CA HIS A 65 6.76 14.10 17.00
C HIS A 65 7.32 14.25 18.42
N ARG A 66 8.36 15.09 18.58
CA ARG A 66 8.97 15.40 19.87
C ARG A 66 7.95 15.99 20.85
N LYS A 67 7.16 16.97 20.38
CA LYS A 67 6.12 17.63 21.17
C LYS A 67 5.02 16.65 21.60
N ILE A 68 4.60 15.74 20.73
CA ILE A 68 3.63 14.70 21.08
C ILE A 68 4.18 13.79 22.18
N LEU A 69 5.37 13.22 22.02
CA LEU A 69 5.94 12.31 23.03
C LEU A 69 6.18 13.02 24.36
N TYR A 70 6.71 14.25 24.32
CA TYR A 70 6.94 15.04 25.53
C TYR A 70 5.63 15.45 26.21
N ALA A 71 4.61 15.88 25.48
CA ALA A 71 3.30 16.20 26.07
C ALA A 71 2.65 14.97 26.71
N MET A 72 2.71 13.81 26.04
CA MET A 72 2.22 12.56 26.61
C MET A 72 3.01 12.15 27.86
N TYR A 73 4.32 12.44 27.89
CA TYR A 73 5.14 12.28 29.07
C TYR A 73 4.71 13.26 30.18
N ASP A 74 4.70 14.55 29.94
CA ASP A 74 4.38 15.54 30.99
C ASP A 74 2.97 15.35 31.57
N SER A 75 1.98 15.04 30.73
CA SER A 75 0.59 14.77 31.13
C SER A 75 0.36 13.38 31.77
N GLY A 76 1.38 12.53 31.89
CA GLY A 76 1.26 11.25 32.59
C GLY A 76 0.64 10.08 31.79
N TYR A 77 0.54 10.16 30.46
CA TYR A 77 -0.03 9.12 29.59
C TYR A 77 0.94 7.94 29.36
N ARG A 78 1.41 7.36 30.47
CA ARG A 78 2.42 6.29 30.50
C ARG A 78 1.87 4.93 30.05
N PRO A 79 2.74 3.98 29.64
CA PRO A 79 2.31 2.64 29.21
C PRO A 79 1.60 1.81 30.29
N ASP A 80 1.90 2.05 31.57
CA ASP A 80 1.28 1.40 32.74
C ASP A 80 -0.09 1.99 33.12
N ARG A 81 -0.52 3.06 32.44
CA ARG A 81 -1.82 3.71 32.63
C ARG A 81 -2.82 3.24 31.58
N GLY A 82 -4.09 3.57 31.82
CA GLY A 82 -5.15 3.33 30.84
C GLY A 82 -4.97 4.22 29.59
N TYR A 83 -5.53 3.77 28.47
CA TYR A 83 -5.62 4.57 27.25
C TYR A 83 -6.38 5.88 27.52
N VAL A 84 -5.97 6.95 26.85
CA VAL A 84 -6.62 8.26 26.87
C VAL A 84 -7.11 8.63 25.47
N LYS A 85 -8.11 9.50 25.37
CA LYS A 85 -8.59 9.95 24.05
C LYS A 85 -7.48 10.67 23.28
N CYS A 86 -7.32 10.37 21.99
CA CYS A 86 -6.33 11.01 21.14
C CYS A 86 -6.48 12.55 21.14
N SER A 87 -7.71 13.07 21.22
CA SER A 87 -7.95 14.51 21.31
C SER A 87 -7.47 15.18 22.58
N ARG A 88 -7.29 14.42 23.66
CA ARG A 88 -6.68 14.94 24.89
C ARG A 88 -5.19 15.18 24.65
N VAL A 89 -4.50 14.22 24.02
CA VAL A 89 -3.09 14.37 23.61
C VAL A 89 -2.94 15.54 22.64
N VAL A 90 -3.78 15.61 21.60
CA VAL A 90 -3.73 16.71 20.62
C VAL A 90 -4.01 18.06 21.30
N GLY A 91 -4.96 18.11 22.23
CA GLY A 91 -5.28 19.30 23.01
C GLY A 91 -4.13 19.78 23.89
N ASP A 92 -3.44 18.86 24.57
CA ASP A 92 -2.26 19.19 25.39
C ASP A 92 -1.11 19.72 24.52
N VAL A 93 -0.83 19.06 23.40
CA VAL A 93 0.20 19.49 22.45
C VAL A 93 -0.13 20.88 21.88
N MET A 94 -1.37 21.09 21.44
CA MET A 94 -1.79 22.35 20.84
C MET A 94 -1.81 23.49 21.86
N GLY A 95 -2.29 23.22 23.08
CA GLY A 95 -2.42 24.21 24.14
C GLY A 95 -1.10 24.62 24.78
N GLN A 96 -0.10 23.73 24.80
CA GLN A 96 1.14 23.96 25.53
C GLN A 96 2.38 24.10 24.64
N PHE A 97 2.45 23.39 23.51
CA PHE A 97 3.73 23.21 22.79
C PHE A 97 3.67 23.57 21.30
N HIS A 98 2.52 23.47 20.63
CA HIS A 98 2.45 23.57 19.17
C HIS A 98 1.34 24.50 18.67
N PRO A 99 1.66 25.63 18.03
CA PRO A 99 0.67 26.63 17.60
C PRO A 99 0.00 26.28 16.26
N HIS A 100 -0.09 25.00 15.90
CA HIS A 100 -0.61 24.54 14.60
C HIS A 100 -1.94 23.81 14.76
N GLY A 101 -2.66 23.67 13.65
CA GLY A 101 -3.97 23.01 13.62
C GLY A 101 -3.91 21.57 14.13
N ASP A 102 -4.97 21.19 14.84
CA ASP A 102 -5.19 19.86 15.41
C ASP A 102 -4.93 18.70 14.45
N SER A 103 -5.29 18.86 13.18
CA SER A 103 -5.17 17.84 12.13
C SER A 103 -3.73 17.40 11.90
N ALA A 104 -2.76 18.33 11.87
CA ALA A 104 -1.36 18.00 11.64
C ALA A 104 -0.72 17.24 12.83
N ILE A 105 -1.15 17.56 14.06
CA ILE A 105 -0.74 16.85 15.27
C ILE A 105 -1.35 15.45 15.26
N TYR A 106 -2.63 15.35 14.87
CA TYR A 106 -3.32 14.07 14.85
C TYR A 106 -2.76 13.11 13.80
N ASP A 107 -2.50 13.57 12.58
CA ASP A 107 -1.89 12.74 11.53
C ASP A 107 -0.52 12.19 11.95
N ALA A 108 0.28 13.02 12.63
CA ALA A 108 1.56 12.62 13.19
C ALA A 108 1.39 11.56 14.30
N LEU A 109 0.44 11.76 15.21
CA LEU A 109 0.10 10.81 16.28
C LEU A 109 -0.36 9.47 15.70
N VAL A 110 -1.24 9.50 14.70
CA VAL A 110 -1.76 8.32 14.01
C VAL A 110 -0.62 7.53 13.38
N ARG A 111 0.27 8.18 12.62
CA ARG A 111 1.43 7.52 12.01
C ARG A 111 2.35 6.87 13.04
N MET A 112 2.52 7.51 14.21
CA MET A 112 3.33 6.95 15.29
C MET A 112 2.73 5.69 15.94
N ALA A 113 1.44 5.42 15.71
CA ALA A 113 0.73 4.23 16.17
C ALA A 113 0.57 3.14 15.08
N GLN A 114 0.85 3.45 13.82
CA GLN A 114 0.64 2.53 12.69
C GLN A 114 1.84 1.58 12.48
N PRO A 115 1.66 0.25 12.65
CA PRO A 115 2.76 -0.72 12.53
C PRO A 115 3.24 -0.98 11.09
N TRP A 116 2.52 -0.49 10.06
CA TRP A 116 2.97 -0.48 8.67
C TRP A 116 3.64 0.83 8.25
N ALA A 117 3.46 1.91 9.04
CA ALA A 117 4.10 3.20 8.78
C ALA A 117 5.46 3.28 9.48
N LEU A 118 5.51 2.96 10.77
CA LEU A 118 6.74 2.87 11.55
C LEU A 118 7.09 1.41 11.81
N ARG A 119 8.38 1.11 11.78
CA ARG A 119 8.89 -0.22 12.10
C ARG A 119 8.74 -0.54 13.59
N TYR A 120 8.96 0.48 14.43
CA TYR A 120 8.84 0.43 15.88
C TYR A 120 7.93 1.60 16.32
N PRO A 121 6.61 1.36 16.48
CA PRO A 121 5.66 2.38 16.94
C PRO A 121 6.11 3.05 18.25
N LEU A 122 5.81 4.34 18.38
CA LEU A 122 6.11 5.13 19.59
C LEU A 122 4.83 5.52 20.35
N VAL A 123 3.67 5.26 19.75
CA VAL A 123 2.36 5.44 20.35
C VAL A 123 1.66 4.09 20.30
N ASP A 124 1.11 3.68 21.44
CA ASP A 124 0.24 2.51 21.53
C ASP A 124 -1.20 2.99 21.32
N GLY A 125 -1.78 2.62 20.18
CA GLY A 125 -3.12 2.98 19.77
C GLY A 125 -4.13 1.88 20.12
N ASN A 126 -5.29 2.28 20.66
CA ASN A 126 -6.45 1.42 20.86
C ASN A 126 -7.65 1.97 20.06
N GLY A 127 -8.20 1.16 19.16
CA GLY A 127 -9.19 1.56 18.17
C GLY A 127 -8.65 1.64 16.74
N ASN A 128 -9.44 2.22 15.83
CA ASN A 128 -9.09 2.31 14.41
C ASN A 128 -8.08 3.44 14.12
N PHE A 129 -6.80 3.08 13.89
CA PHE A 129 -5.74 3.98 13.44
C PHE A 129 -5.52 3.93 11.91
N GLY A 130 -6.51 3.45 11.17
CA GLY A 130 -6.51 3.26 9.72
C GLY A 130 -6.14 1.84 9.33
N SER A 131 -6.07 1.56 8.04
CA SER A 131 -5.49 0.33 7.49
C SER A 131 -4.35 0.66 6.50
N PRO A 132 -3.55 -0.33 6.07
CA PRO A 132 -2.62 -0.13 4.95
C PRO A 132 -3.33 0.25 3.63
N GLY A 133 -4.62 -0.08 3.50
CA GLY A 133 -5.49 0.26 2.37
C GLY A 133 -6.15 1.63 2.52
N ASN A 134 -7.37 1.75 2.01
CA ASN A 134 -8.11 3.00 1.92
C ASN A 134 -8.97 3.30 3.17
N ASP A 135 -8.88 2.52 4.25
CA ASP A 135 -9.56 2.85 5.51
C ASP A 135 -8.78 3.91 6.30
N PRO A 136 -9.33 5.13 6.47
CA PRO A 136 -8.66 6.16 7.24
C PRO A 136 -8.72 5.87 8.75
N ALA A 137 -7.82 6.50 9.49
CA ALA A 137 -7.90 6.51 10.94
C ALA A 137 -9.19 7.20 11.41
N ALA A 138 -9.82 6.63 12.42
CA ALA A 138 -10.97 7.27 13.06
C ALA A 138 -10.53 8.61 13.69
N ALA A 139 -11.35 9.66 13.65
CA ALA A 139 -11.06 10.97 14.26
C ALA A 139 -10.78 10.92 15.77
N MET A 140 -10.05 11.92 16.26
CA MET A 140 -9.52 11.99 17.63
C MET A 140 -10.53 12.28 18.75
N ARG A 141 -11.70 12.85 18.42
CA ARG A 141 -12.71 13.38 19.35
C ARG A 141 -14.09 13.08 18.79
N TYR A 142 -14.97 12.41 19.53
CA TYR A 142 -16.31 12.12 19.04
C TYR A 142 -17.32 12.38 20.13
N CYS A 143 -18.24 13.29 19.85
CA CYS A 143 -19.01 13.90 20.91
C CYS A 143 -20.42 14.20 20.36
N LEU A 144 -21.32 13.24 20.55
CA LEU A 144 -22.74 13.37 20.25
C LEU A 144 -23.41 14.34 21.23
N THR A 145 -24.49 15.01 20.84
CA THR A 145 -25.21 15.91 21.76
C THR A 145 -25.95 15.12 22.85
N ALA A 146 -26.24 15.78 23.97
CA ALA A 146 -26.82 15.16 25.17
C ALA A 146 -28.11 14.36 24.91
N ASP A 147 -28.92 14.79 23.95
CA ASP A 147 -30.23 14.26 23.62
C ASP A 147 -30.19 12.98 22.77
N VAL A 148 -29.05 12.67 22.15
CA VAL A 148 -28.87 11.47 21.34
C VAL A 148 -29.01 10.22 22.21
N ARG A 149 -29.81 9.25 21.77
CA ARG A 149 -30.04 8.02 22.53
C ARG A 149 -29.09 6.91 22.11
N ILE A 150 -28.42 6.30 23.09
CA ILE A 150 -27.66 5.06 22.90
C ILE A 150 -28.53 3.86 23.24
N ARG A 151 -28.48 2.82 22.39
CA ARG A 151 -29.23 1.57 22.65
C ARG A 151 -28.48 0.72 23.65
N THR A 152 -29.09 0.46 24.80
CA THR A 152 -28.51 -0.37 25.88
C THR A 152 -29.26 -1.70 26.01
N ALA A 153 -28.78 -2.60 26.88
CA ALA A 153 -29.47 -3.84 27.19
C ALA A 153 -30.86 -3.62 27.84
N GLY A 154 -31.03 -2.55 28.63
CA GLY A 154 -32.28 -2.28 29.36
C GLY A 154 -33.30 -1.43 28.60
N GLY A 155 -32.86 -0.69 27.59
CA GLY A 155 -33.65 0.32 26.89
C GLY A 155 -32.73 1.35 26.22
N SER A 156 -33.30 2.43 25.71
CA SER A 156 -32.55 3.47 24.98
C SER A 156 -32.44 4.71 25.84
N VAL A 157 -31.21 5.04 26.25
CA VAL A 157 -30.92 6.09 27.23
C VAL A 157 -30.27 7.27 26.51
N ARG A 158 -30.63 8.50 26.88
CA ARG A 158 -29.93 9.69 26.39
C ARG A 158 -28.48 9.66 26.84
N ILE A 159 -27.55 9.93 25.94
CA ILE A 159 -26.13 9.84 26.27
C ILE A 159 -25.75 10.80 27.41
N GLY A 160 -26.37 11.99 27.48
CA GLY A 160 -26.14 12.93 28.58
C GLY A 160 -26.61 12.43 29.96
N ASP A 161 -27.53 11.46 30.00
CA ASP A 161 -28.11 10.92 31.24
C ASP A 161 -27.45 9.62 31.70
N VAL A 162 -26.45 9.11 30.97
CA VAL A 162 -25.73 7.88 31.32
C VAL A 162 -24.99 8.04 32.65
N VAL A 163 -24.38 9.20 32.87
CA VAL A 163 -23.77 9.59 34.15
C VAL A 163 -24.34 10.96 34.55
N PRO A 164 -25.47 11.00 35.27
CA PRO A 164 -26.11 12.25 35.67
C PRO A 164 -25.15 13.13 36.48
N GLY A 165 -25.00 14.38 36.06
CA GLY A 165 -24.14 15.36 36.75
C GLY A 165 -22.64 15.24 36.47
N ALA A 166 -22.22 14.50 35.43
CA ALA A 166 -20.84 14.50 34.96
C ALA A 166 -20.36 15.93 34.66
N THR A 167 -19.16 16.30 35.13
CA THR A 167 -18.60 17.63 34.90
C THR A 167 -18.07 17.76 33.46
N PRO A 168 -18.06 18.96 32.86
CA PRO A 168 -17.39 19.17 31.58
C PRO A 168 -15.92 18.74 31.61
N SER A 169 -15.46 18.16 30.50
CA SER A 169 -14.10 17.61 30.35
C SER A 169 -13.76 16.52 31.38
N SER A 170 -14.70 15.60 31.63
CA SER A 170 -14.53 14.47 32.56
C SER A 170 -14.68 13.11 31.89
N GLU A 171 -14.11 12.10 32.56
CA GLU A 171 -14.17 10.70 32.17
C GLU A 171 -14.63 9.89 33.39
N THR A 172 -15.60 9.00 33.20
CA THR A 172 -16.16 8.17 34.27
C THR A 172 -16.16 6.72 33.83
N ASP A 173 -15.65 5.82 34.68
CA ASP A 173 -15.76 4.39 34.43
C ASP A 173 -17.23 3.96 34.54
N VAL A 174 -17.69 3.18 33.57
CA VAL A 174 -19.05 2.65 33.52
C VAL A 174 -19.02 1.16 33.19
N ASP A 175 -20.07 0.43 33.52
CA ASP A 175 -20.26 -0.96 33.09
C ASP A 175 -21.61 -1.08 32.40
N LEU A 176 -21.71 -0.44 31.23
CA LEU A 176 -22.94 -0.29 30.48
C LEU A 176 -22.94 -1.24 29.29
N LYS A 177 -23.97 -2.08 29.11
CA LYS A 177 -24.10 -2.87 27.88
C LYS A 177 -24.80 -2.06 26.81
N VAL A 178 -24.11 -1.74 25.71
CA VAL A 178 -24.64 -1.03 24.53
C VAL A 178 -24.73 -1.96 23.33
N ARG A 179 -25.47 -1.60 22.29
CA ARG A 179 -25.49 -2.34 21.02
C ARG A 179 -24.45 -1.82 20.05
N ASP A 180 -23.68 -2.72 19.44
CA ASP A 180 -22.71 -2.43 18.38
C ASP A 180 -23.36 -2.30 16.99
N ARG A 181 -22.56 -2.13 15.93
CA ARG A 181 -23.06 -2.07 14.55
C ARG A 181 -23.84 -3.30 14.10
N ASN A 182 -23.53 -4.48 14.65
CA ASN A 182 -24.20 -5.74 14.30
C ASN A 182 -25.52 -5.90 15.08
N GLY A 183 -25.70 -5.10 16.13
CA GLY A 183 -26.82 -5.19 17.06
C GLY A 183 -26.54 -6.06 18.27
N ASP A 184 -25.33 -6.56 18.42
CA ASP A 184 -24.93 -7.41 19.54
C ASP A 184 -24.69 -6.57 20.79
N LEU A 185 -24.96 -7.15 21.96
CA LEU A 185 -24.73 -6.47 23.24
C LEU A 185 -23.26 -6.55 23.63
N VAL A 186 -22.64 -5.38 23.73
CA VAL A 186 -21.21 -5.21 23.97
C VAL A 186 -20.99 -4.29 25.17
N ARG A 187 -19.84 -4.44 25.83
CA ARG A 187 -19.53 -3.68 27.04
C ARG A 187 -19.02 -2.30 26.66
N ALA A 188 -19.66 -1.27 27.20
CA ALA A 188 -19.11 0.07 27.28
C ALA A 188 -18.49 0.28 28.67
N SER A 189 -17.20 0.62 28.69
CA SER A 189 -16.38 0.61 29.90
C SER A 189 -15.97 2.01 30.39
N LYS A 190 -16.18 3.05 29.56
CA LYS A 190 -16.00 4.46 29.96
C LYS A 190 -17.08 5.37 29.34
N PHE A 191 -17.38 6.44 30.04
CA PHE A 191 -18.24 7.54 29.61
C PHE A 191 -17.44 8.84 29.60
N PHE A 192 -17.69 9.70 28.62
CA PHE A 192 -16.97 10.96 28.43
C PHE A 192 -17.94 12.13 28.30
N HIS A 193 -17.69 13.21 29.04
CA HIS A 193 -18.29 14.52 28.82
C HIS A 193 -17.20 15.47 28.30
N SER A 194 -17.24 15.85 27.03
CA SER A 194 -16.15 16.60 26.37
C SER A 194 -16.26 18.12 26.46
N GLY A 195 -17.33 18.63 27.05
CA GLY A 195 -17.59 20.08 27.18
C GLY A 195 -18.33 20.60 25.96
N GLU A 196 -18.26 21.91 25.72
CA GLU A 196 -18.97 22.58 24.62
C GLU A 196 -18.15 22.60 23.33
N HIS A 197 -18.74 22.15 22.21
CA HIS A 197 -18.10 22.10 20.89
C HIS A 197 -19.07 22.50 19.77
N PRO A 198 -18.59 23.06 18.64
CA PRO A 198 -19.40 23.27 17.44
C PRO A 198 -19.92 21.95 16.84
N THR A 199 -21.22 21.89 16.55
CA THR A 199 -21.92 20.69 16.11
C THR A 199 -22.61 20.85 14.76
N LEU A 200 -22.78 19.74 14.04
CA LEU A 200 -23.58 19.62 12.83
C LEU A 200 -24.76 18.68 13.10
N ARG A 201 -25.91 18.97 12.49
CA ARG A 201 -27.08 18.09 12.45
C ARG A 201 -27.22 17.49 11.06
N LEU A 202 -27.16 16.16 11.00
CA LEU A 202 -27.47 15.38 9.82
C LEU A 202 -28.95 14.99 9.83
N ARG A 203 -29.62 15.07 8.67
CA ARG A 203 -31.01 14.63 8.47
C ARG A 203 -31.16 13.79 7.21
N THR A 204 -31.85 12.65 7.30
CA THR A 204 -32.17 11.78 6.14
C THR A 204 -33.48 12.17 5.46
N ARG A 205 -33.73 11.69 4.24
CA ARG A 205 -34.97 11.94 3.48
C ARG A 205 -36.24 11.42 4.17
N GLU A 206 -36.10 10.38 4.98
CA GLU A 206 -37.19 9.80 5.78
C GLU A 206 -37.48 10.63 7.03
N GLY A 207 -36.50 11.41 7.52
CA GLY A 207 -36.61 12.27 8.70
C GLY A 207 -35.81 11.81 9.91
N TYR A 208 -34.93 10.80 9.78
CA TYR A 208 -33.99 10.43 10.86
C TYR A 208 -32.91 11.50 11.01
N GLU A 209 -32.49 11.76 12.24
CA GLU A 209 -31.55 12.85 12.57
C GLU A 209 -30.45 12.39 13.53
N LEU A 210 -29.24 12.94 13.37
CA LEU A 210 -28.12 12.78 14.29
C LEU A 210 -27.43 14.13 14.47
N THR A 211 -27.09 14.51 15.70
CA THR A 211 -26.33 15.73 15.97
C THR A 211 -25.03 15.39 16.71
N GLY A 212 -23.90 15.89 16.21
CA GLY A 212 -22.58 15.64 16.77
C GLY A 212 -21.54 16.64 16.27
N THR A 213 -20.31 16.51 16.75
CA THR A 213 -19.20 17.37 16.29
C THR A 213 -18.88 17.15 14.81
N HIS A 214 -18.23 18.14 14.18
CA HIS A 214 -17.83 18.10 12.76
C HIS A 214 -17.05 16.83 12.39
N ASN A 215 -16.22 16.35 13.31
CA ASN A 215 -15.38 15.18 13.14
C ASN A 215 -16.02 13.88 13.67
N HIS A 216 -17.32 13.86 14.00
CA HIS A 216 -18.03 12.64 14.43
C HIS A 216 -18.17 11.67 13.24
N PRO A 217 -17.83 10.38 13.37
CA PRO A 217 -17.84 9.43 12.26
C PRO A 217 -19.22 8.79 12.16
N VAL A 218 -19.75 8.69 10.96
CA VAL A 218 -20.99 7.96 10.67
C VAL A 218 -20.69 6.92 9.62
N LEU A 219 -21.18 5.71 9.83
CA LEU A 219 -21.01 4.62 8.86
C LEU A 219 -21.85 4.90 7.61
N CYS A 220 -21.19 4.88 6.46
CA CYS A 220 -21.77 5.18 5.16
C CYS A 220 -21.55 4.02 4.19
N LEU A 221 -22.50 3.81 3.28
CA LEU A 221 -22.31 2.96 2.11
C LEU A 221 -21.77 3.81 0.97
N VAL A 222 -20.60 3.48 0.46
CA VAL A 222 -19.93 4.20 -0.62
C VAL A 222 -19.58 3.25 -1.77
N ASP A 223 -19.32 3.84 -2.93
CA ASP A 223 -18.77 3.14 -4.09
C ASP A 223 -17.25 3.27 -4.09
N VAL A 224 -16.53 2.14 -3.93
CA VAL A 224 -15.07 2.08 -4.05
C VAL A 224 -14.75 1.27 -5.31
N ALA A 225 -14.41 1.97 -6.39
CA ALA A 225 -14.10 1.37 -7.69
C ALA A 225 -15.16 0.39 -8.25
N GLY A 226 -16.44 0.62 -7.98
CA GLY A 226 -17.55 -0.25 -8.37
C GLY A 226 -17.98 -1.24 -7.29
N VAL A 227 -17.28 -1.29 -6.15
CA VAL A 227 -17.57 -2.19 -5.03
C VAL A 227 -18.36 -1.45 -3.93
N PRO A 228 -19.57 -1.93 -3.57
CA PRO A 228 -20.34 -1.36 -2.48
C PRO A 228 -19.64 -1.64 -1.15
N THR A 229 -19.14 -0.61 -0.48
CA THR A 229 -18.29 -0.75 0.72
C THR A 229 -18.82 0.11 1.86
N LEU A 230 -18.79 -0.44 3.08
CA LEU A 230 -19.10 0.31 4.30
C LEU A 230 -17.85 1.07 4.76
N LEU A 231 -17.86 2.40 4.63
CA LEU A 231 -16.78 3.27 5.11
C LEU A 231 -17.28 4.28 6.13
N TRP A 232 -16.40 4.66 7.04
CA TRP A 232 -16.65 5.75 7.97
C TRP A 232 -16.40 7.10 7.29
N LYS A 233 -17.39 8.00 7.31
CA LYS A 233 -17.22 9.40 6.90
C LYS A 233 -17.44 10.32 8.10
N LEU A 234 -16.70 11.42 8.17
CA LEU A 234 -16.95 12.45 9.20
C LEU A 234 -18.25 13.20 8.89
N LEU A 235 -18.96 13.68 9.92
CA LEU A 235 -20.16 14.51 9.74
C LEU A 235 -19.91 15.71 8.82
N ALA A 236 -18.72 16.31 8.88
CA ALA A 236 -18.32 17.42 8.00
C ALA A 236 -18.04 17.03 6.54
N GLU A 237 -17.81 15.75 6.25
CA GLU A 237 -17.59 15.22 4.89
C GLU A 237 -18.87 14.69 4.24
N ILE A 238 -19.93 14.56 5.03
CA ILE A 238 -21.21 14.06 4.57
C ILE A 238 -21.96 15.18 3.85
N SER A 239 -22.45 14.86 2.66
CA SER A 239 -23.21 15.76 1.80
C SER A 239 -24.59 15.20 1.47
N PRO A 240 -25.58 16.05 1.12
CA PRO A 240 -26.86 15.58 0.58
C PRO A 240 -26.65 14.60 -0.58
N GLY A 241 -27.35 13.46 -0.54
CA GLY A 241 -27.21 12.36 -1.51
C GLY A 241 -26.35 11.18 -1.02
N ASP A 242 -25.49 11.38 -0.02
CA ASP A 242 -24.72 10.29 0.60
C ASP A 242 -25.65 9.24 1.25
N ARG A 243 -25.15 8.00 1.38
CA ARG A 243 -25.90 6.89 1.98
C ARG A 243 -25.35 6.58 3.38
N VAL A 244 -26.09 6.97 4.40
CA VAL A 244 -25.77 6.66 5.81
C VAL A 244 -26.48 5.39 6.24
N VAL A 245 -25.84 4.67 7.15
CA VAL A 245 -26.33 3.38 7.65
C VAL A 245 -27.12 3.57 8.94
N LEU A 246 -28.36 3.08 8.93
CA LEU A 246 -29.21 2.96 10.12
C LEU A 246 -29.31 1.50 10.54
N GLN A 247 -28.96 1.21 11.79
CA GLN A 247 -29.15 -0.09 12.42
C GLN A 247 -30.63 -0.29 12.78
N ARG A 248 -31.18 -1.43 12.34
CA ARG A 248 -32.60 -1.77 12.53
C ARG A 248 -32.85 -3.23 12.95
N THR A 249 -31.86 -3.89 13.54
CA THR A 249 -32.04 -5.26 14.06
C THR A 249 -33.06 -5.25 15.19
N VAL A 250 -34.06 -6.12 15.08
CA VAL A 250 -35.09 -6.28 16.11
C VAL A 250 -34.44 -6.84 17.38
N PRO A 251 -34.70 -6.27 18.57
CA PRO A 251 -34.15 -6.78 19.81
C PRO A 251 -34.78 -8.13 20.20
N ASP A 252 -33.96 -9.03 20.73
CA ASP A 252 -34.46 -10.22 21.41
C ASP A 252 -35.28 -9.83 22.65
N GLU A 253 -36.48 -10.38 22.79
CA GLU A 253 -37.30 -10.20 23.99
C GLU A 253 -36.84 -11.16 25.08
N ILE A 254 -35.94 -10.68 25.95
CA ILE A 254 -35.45 -11.44 27.10
C ILE A 254 -36.11 -10.90 28.38
N GLY A 255 -36.91 -11.74 29.05
CA GLY A 255 -37.57 -11.44 30.32
C GLY A 255 -39.04 -11.01 30.19
N TYR A 256 -39.77 -11.07 31.31
CA TYR A 256 -41.17 -10.63 31.40
C TYR A 256 -41.24 -9.33 32.20
N PRO A 257 -41.58 -8.17 31.60
CA PRO A 257 -41.76 -6.94 32.36
C PRO A 257 -42.91 -7.11 33.36
N MET A 258 -42.87 -6.36 34.47
CA MET A 258 -44.00 -6.32 35.40
C MET A 258 -45.26 -5.86 34.68
N LEU A 259 -46.37 -6.56 34.92
CA LEU A 259 -47.65 -6.29 34.26
C LEU A 259 -48.07 -4.81 34.42
N GLU A 260 -47.88 -4.25 35.61
CA GLU A 260 -48.16 -2.84 35.90
C GLU A 260 -47.43 -1.86 34.95
N HIS A 261 -46.17 -2.12 34.59
CA HIS A 261 -45.43 -1.26 33.67
C HIS A 261 -45.90 -1.40 32.22
N VAL A 262 -46.36 -2.58 31.82
CA VAL A 262 -47.00 -2.81 30.52
C VAL A 262 -48.33 -2.06 30.46
N GLU A 263 -49.12 -2.13 31.53
CA GLU A 263 -50.38 -1.39 31.64
C GLU A 263 -50.16 0.13 31.65
N ALA A 264 -49.12 0.62 32.34
CA ALA A 264 -48.73 2.01 32.29
C ALA A 264 -48.37 2.44 30.85
N ALA A 265 -47.69 1.60 30.07
CA ALA A 265 -47.36 1.86 28.68
C ALA A 265 -48.61 1.93 27.78
N VAL A 266 -49.56 1.02 27.94
CA VAL A 266 -50.85 1.06 27.24
C VAL A 266 -51.60 2.36 27.56
N LEU A 267 -51.66 2.72 28.84
CA LEU A 267 -52.32 3.93 29.28
C LEU A 267 -51.61 5.20 28.77
N ALA A 268 -50.28 5.23 28.75
CA ALA A 268 -49.50 6.29 28.12
C ALA A 268 -49.85 6.44 26.63
N GLY A 269 -49.89 5.33 25.87
CA GLY A 269 -50.25 5.37 24.45
C GLY A 269 -51.66 5.91 24.21
N ALA A 270 -52.62 5.52 25.06
CA ALA A 270 -53.99 6.03 25.03
C ALA A 270 -54.08 7.54 25.36
N PHE A 271 -53.38 8.00 26.39
CA PHE A 271 -53.34 9.43 26.75
C PHE A 271 -52.59 10.29 25.72
N VAL A 272 -51.54 9.74 25.10
CA VAL A 272 -50.78 10.44 24.07
C VAL A 272 -51.54 10.48 22.75
N SER A 273 -52.38 9.50 22.44
CA SER A 273 -53.25 9.55 21.26
C SER A 273 -54.53 10.38 21.53
N GLU A 274 -55.67 9.72 21.69
CA GLU A 274 -57.00 10.34 21.79
C GLU A 274 -57.34 10.87 23.20
N GLY A 275 -56.53 10.53 24.20
CA GLY A 275 -56.66 11.04 25.55
C GLY A 275 -55.94 12.38 25.80
N TRP A 276 -56.02 12.82 27.05
CA TRP A 276 -55.39 14.04 27.54
C TRP A 276 -55.14 13.98 29.05
N VAL A 277 -54.05 14.61 29.48
CA VAL A 277 -53.73 14.83 30.90
C VAL A 277 -53.46 16.33 31.09
N SER A 278 -54.45 17.04 31.61
CA SER A 278 -54.31 18.46 31.95
C SER A 278 -53.63 18.64 33.31
N ALA A 279 -53.44 19.89 33.72
CA ALA A 279 -52.95 20.18 35.06
C ALA A 279 -53.89 19.65 36.16
N GLY A 280 -55.22 19.52 35.96
CA GLY A 280 -56.15 19.17 37.05
C GLY A 280 -57.06 17.97 36.81
N ARG A 281 -57.17 17.50 35.57
CA ARG A 281 -58.00 16.36 35.14
C ARG A 281 -57.32 15.58 34.03
N ALA A 282 -57.69 14.32 33.88
CA ALA A 282 -57.31 13.51 32.73
C ALA A 282 -58.56 12.84 32.16
N GLY A 283 -58.52 12.53 30.88
CA GLY A 283 -59.63 11.85 30.24
C GLY A 283 -59.21 11.11 28.99
N PHE A 284 -60.02 10.12 28.66
CA PHE A 284 -59.90 9.35 27.43
C PHE A 284 -61.30 9.03 26.92
N ASN A 285 -61.48 9.05 25.61
CA ASN A 285 -62.73 8.64 24.99
C ASN A 285 -62.47 7.89 23.70
N ASN A 286 -63.30 6.90 23.40
CA ASN A 286 -63.19 6.10 22.19
C ASN A 286 -64.55 5.48 21.83
N VAL A 287 -64.78 5.22 20.54
CA VAL A 287 -66.00 4.59 20.01
C VAL A 287 -65.90 3.06 19.98
N ASP A 288 -64.70 2.50 20.09
CA ASP A 288 -64.44 1.08 20.30
C ASP A 288 -64.51 0.76 21.79
N ARG A 289 -65.57 0.04 22.16
CA ARG A 289 -65.83 -0.36 23.55
C ARG A 289 -64.73 -1.27 24.11
N ASP A 290 -64.17 -2.16 23.32
CA ASP A 290 -63.19 -3.14 23.81
C ASP A 290 -61.86 -2.44 24.11
N TYR A 291 -61.44 -1.53 23.22
CA TYR A 291 -60.27 -0.69 23.48
C TYR A 291 -60.49 0.26 24.67
N PHE A 292 -61.68 0.88 24.76
CA PHE A 292 -62.04 1.70 25.92
C PHE A 292 -61.93 0.93 27.24
N LEU A 293 -62.53 -0.27 27.32
CA LEU A 293 -62.46 -1.12 28.51
C LEU A 293 -61.02 -1.56 28.81
N ARG A 294 -60.20 -1.79 27.78
CA ARG A 294 -58.77 -2.10 27.92
C ARG A 294 -57.99 -0.95 28.55
N VAL A 295 -58.27 0.30 28.16
CA VAL A 295 -57.63 1.50 28.74
C VAL A 295 -58.11 1.74 30.17
N VAL A 296 -59.40 1.53 30.44
CA VAL A 296 -59.97 1.61 31.78
C VAL A 296 -59.32 0.59 32.72
N ALA A 297 -59.14 -0.65 32.28
CA ALA A 297 -58.45 -1.68 33.04
C ALA A 297 -56.96 -1.33 33.26
N ALA A 298 -56.30 -0.75 32.26
CA ALA A 298 -54.93 -0.26 32.39
C ALA A 298 -54.81 0.83 33.46
N TYR A 299 -55.78 1.76 33.50
CA TYR A 299 -55.86 2.79 34.55
C TYR A 299 -56.04 2.19 35.93
N ASP A 300 -56.96 1.23 36.09
CA ASP A 300 -57.21 0.60 37.38
C ASP A 300 -55.98 -0.14 37.92
N LEU A 301 -55.15 -0.72 37.03
CA LEU A 301 -53.95 -1.45 37.44
C LEU A 301 -52.72 -0.56 37.62
N ALA A 302 -52.46 0.37 36.69
CA ALA A 302 -51.23 1.16 36.65
C ALA A 302 -51.27 2.45 37.50
N VAL A 303 -52.46 2.96 37.79
CA VAL A 303 -52.65 4.21 38.55
C VAL A 303 -53.59 3.99 39.73
N GLY A 304 -54.73 3.36 39.49
CA GLY A 304 -55.80 3.20 40.47
C GLY A 304 -56.47 4.53 40.85
N GLY A 305 -57.31 4.50 41.89
CA GLY A 305 -58.02 5.68 42.40
C GLY A 305 -59.36 5.98 41.69
N PRO A 306 -60.04 7.07 42.09
CA PRO A 306 -61.39 7.37 41.61
C PRO A 306 -61.41 7.81 40.14
N ARG A 307 -62.24 7.14 39.34
CA ARG A 307 -62.54 7.51 37.94
C ARG A 307 -64.05 7.44 37.67
N TYR A 308 -64.51 8.23 36.72
CA TYR A 308 -65.90 8.27 36.27
C TYR A 308 -65.99 7.78 34.83
N VAL A 309 -66.94 6.90 34.54
CA VAL A 309 -67.19 6.39 33.19
C VAL A 309 -68.61 6.74 32.76
N SER A 310 -68.75 7.24 31.54
CA SER A 310 -70.03 7.60 30.93
C SER A 310 -70.07 7.21 29.46
N GLU A 311 -71.27 7.11 28.89
CA GLU A 311 -71.48 6.84 27.47
C GLU A 311 -72.48 7.85 26.89
N ARG A 312 -72.26 8.28 25.64
CA ARG A 312 -73.21 9.13 24.91
C ARG A 312 -73.23 8.78 23.43
N VAL A 313 -74.38 8.95 22.77
CA VAL A 313 -74.47 8.83 21.31
C VAL A 313 -74.04 10.15 20.67
N ILE A 314 -73.02 10.10 19.81
CA ILE A 314 -72.52 11.28 19.08
C ILE A 314 -73.25 11.47 17.75
N ALA A 315 -73.07 12.62 17.10
CA ALA A 315 -73.77 12.98 15.86
C ALA A 315 -73.60 11.98 14.71
N SER A 316 -72.53 11.15 14.73
CA SER A 316 -72.31 10.07 13.76
C SER A 316 -73.20 8.83 13.99
N GLY A 317 -74.00 8.81 15.07
CA GLY A 317 -74.80 7.65 15.49
C GLY A 317 -73.99 6.58 16.26
N SER A 318 -72.69 6.78 16.43
CA SER A 318 -71.84 5.89 17.24
C SER A 318 -72.00 6.17 18.73
N THR A 319 -71.85 5.16 19.58
CA THR A 319 -71.74 5.32 21.03
C THR A 319 -70.29 5.68 21.38
N LEU A 320 -70.09 6.83 22.00
CA LEU A 320 -68.80 7.26 22.54
C LEU A 320 -68.73 6.88 24.01
N HIS A 321 -67.69 6.14 24.38
CA HIS A 321 -67.37 5.79 25.76
C HIS A 321 -66.33 6.77 26.30
N GLU A 322 -66.56 7.34 27.48
CA GLU A 322 -65.71 8.38 28.07
C GLU A 322 -65.29 7.97 29.49
N VAL A 323 -64.01 8.15 29.81
CA VAL A 323 -63.47 8.06 31.17
C VAL A 323 -62.91 9.41 31.57
N ASP A 324 -63.24 9.85 32.78
CA ASP A 324 -62.84 11.12 33.36
C ASP A 324 -62.25 10.90 34.76
N VAL A 325 -61.04 11.41 34.95
CA VAL A 325 -60.28 11.34 36.19
C VAL A 325 -60.17 12.75 36.75
N GLN A 326 -60.87 12.98 37.85
CA GLN A 326 -60.98 14.31 38.47
C GLN A 326 -59.96 14.54 39.58
N ASP A 327 -59.38 13.48 40.14
CA ASP A 327 -58.28 13.53 41.10
C ASP A 327 -57.02 12.89 40.47
N LEU A 328 -56.05 13.75 40.14
CA LEU A 328 -54.79 13.32 39.53
C LEU A 328 -53.70 12.96 40.54
N SER A 329 -53.99 12.92 41.85
CA SER A 329 -52.96 12.67 42.87
C SER A 329 -52.23 11.35 42.64
N ALA A 330 -52.97 10.26 42.34
CA ALA A 330 -52.39 8.96 42.01
C ALA A 330 -51.64 8.98 40.66
N LEU A 331 -52.21 9.62 39.63
CA LEU A 331 -51.59 9.71 38.30
C LEU A 331 -50.26 10.46 38.35
N ARG A 332 -50.19 11.59 39.07
CA ARG A 332 -48.96 12.38 39.22
C ARG A 332 -47.88 11.65 40.02
N ALA A 333 -48.27 10.75 40.92
CA ALA A 333 -47.34 9.92 41.68
C ALA A 333 -46.83 8.71 40.88
N SER A 334 -47.53 8.31 39.81
CA SER A 334 -47.13 7.23 38.92
C SER A 334 -46.09 7.67 37.88
N VAL A 335 -45.54 6.71 37.11
CA VAL A 335 -44.65 6.96 35.96
C VAL A 335 -45.31 7.80 34.85
N LEU A 336 -46.63 7.97 34.88
CA LEU A 336 -47.38 8.79 33.91
C LEU A 336 -47.46 10.27 34.30
N GLY A 337 -46.95 10.64 35.48
CA GLY A 337 -46.97 12.03 35.95
C GLY A 337 -46.33 13.02 34.99
N GLU A 338 -45.33 12.59 34.21
CA GLU A 338 -44.65 13.39 33.19
C GLU A 338 -45.55 13.86 32.04
N LEU A 339 -46.68 13.19 31.79
CA LEU A 339 -47.67 13.60 30.77
C LEU A 339 -48.52 14.80 31.22
N THR A 340 -48.47 15.17 32.51
CA THR A 340 -49.31 16.22 33.08
C THR A 340 -49.06 17.58 32.43
N GLY A 341 -50.08 18.13 31.78
CA GLY A 341 -50.03 19.46 31.15
C GLY A 341 -49.52 19.46 29.71
N ALA A 342 -49.13 18.31 29.15
CA ALA A 342 -48.70 18.20 27.77
C ALA A 342 -49.90 18.39 26.81
N ARG A 343 -49.92 19.50 26.09
CA ARG A 343 -50.91 19.77 25.02
C ARG A 343 -50.49 19.10 23.71
N SER A 344 -51.40 19.02 22.73
CA SER A 344 -51.20 18.28 21.47
C SER A 344 -49.86 18.53 20.75
N ALA A 345 -49.39 19.79 20.67
CA ALA A 345 -48.11 20.14 20.02
C ALA A 345 -46.86 19.83 20.88
N ALA A 346 -47.05 19.58 22.18
CA ALA A 346 -46.00 19.31 23.15
C ALA A 346 -46.02 17.86 23.67
N LYS A 347 -46.87 16.99 23.11
CA LYS A 347 -46.88 15.56 23.44
C LYS A 347 -45.54 14.91 23.06
N PHE A 348 -45.15 13.87 23.76
CA PHE A 348 -43.88 13.16 23.59
C PHE A 348 -44.02 11.70 24.05
N VAL A 349 -43.04 10.86 23.72
CA VAL A 349 -42.94 9.48 24.22
C VAL A 349 -42.35 9.51 25.62
N PRO A 350 -43.04 8.91 26.61
CA PRO A 350 -42.55 8.94 27.97
C PRO A 350 -41.16 8.33 28.21
N GLU A 351 -40.40 8.84 29.17
CA GLU A 351 -39.02 8.36 29.39
C GLU A 351 -38.97 6.92 29.89
N PHE A 352 -39.95 6.51 30.71
CA PHE A 352 -40.06 5.10 31.14
C PHE A 352 -40.32 4.13 29.98
N VAL A 353 -40.90 4.61 28.87
CA VAL A 353 -41.08 3.81 27.65
C VAL A 353 -39.75 3.64 26.93
N TRP A 354 -38.96 4.71 26.83
CA TRP A 354 -37.61 4.65 26.25
C TRP A 354 -36.66 3.74 27.01
N GLN A 355 -36.66 3.86 28.34
CA GLN A 355 -35.84 3.05 29.24
C GLN A 355 -36.40 1.63 29.44
N GLY A 356 -37.59 1.34 28.94
CA GLY A 356 -38.22 0.04 29.05
C GLY A 356 -37.72 -0.96 27.99
N PRO A 357 -37.88 -2.28 28.25
CA PRO A 357 -37.63 -3.31 27.26
C PRO A 357 -38.62 -3.22 26.09
N ALA A 358 -38.35 -3.99 25.03
CA ALA A 358 -39.17 -4.02 23.81
C ALA A 358 -40.67 -4.22 24.08
N ALA A 359 -41.05 -5.06 25.05
CA ALA A 359 -42.46 -5.25 25.42
C ALA A 359 -43.17 -3.96 25.90
N ILE A 360 -42.49 -3.09 26.66
CA ILE A 360 -43.06 -1.79 27.10
C ILE A 360 -43.22 -0.85 25.89
N LYS A 361 -42.17 -0.75 25.06
CA LYS A 361 -42.19 0.07 23.83
C LYS A 361 -43.29 -0.38 22.88
N ARG A 362 -43.46 -1.69 22.72
CA ARG A 362 -44.51 -2.33 21.91
C ARG A 362 -45.89 -1.97 22.43
N ALA A 363 -46.14 -2.14 23.73
CA ALA A 363 -47.44 -1.86 24.34
C ALA A 363 -47.84 -0.37 24.20
N PHE A 364 -46.88 0.53 24.37
CA PHE A 364 -47.07 1.96 24.11
C PHE A 364 -47.42 2.23 22.65
N LEU A 365 -46.63 1.73 21.69
CA LEU A 365 -46.87 1.93 20.26
C LEU A 365 -48.21 1.33 19.81
N GLN A 366 -48.56 0.13 20.28
CA GLN A 366 -49.83 -0.53 19.98
C GLN A 366 -51.03 0.34 20.39
N ALA A 367 -51.04 0.83 21.63
CA ALA A 367 -52.12 1.71 22.11
C ALA A 367 -52.12 3.07 21.39
N LEU A 368 -50.94 3.62 21.10
CA LEU A 368 -50.80 4.87 20.35
C LEU A 368 -51.40 4.77 18.94
N PHE A 369 -51.06 3.70 18.21
CA PHE A 369 -51.60 3.42 16.88
C PHE A 369 -53.07 2.97 16.93
N GLU A 370 -53.52 2.32 18.00
CA GLU A 370 -54.94 1.99 18.16
C GLU A 370 -55.80 3.25 18.28
N GLY A 371 -55.32 4.33 18.90
CA GLY A 371 -55.99 5.63 18.90
C GLY A 371 -55.89 6.32 17.54
N ASP A 372 -54.77 7.00 17.29
CA ASP A 372 -54.58 7.92 16.16
C ASP A 372 -53.93 7.26 14.92
N GLY A 373 -53.74 5.95 14.95
CA GLY A 373 -53.20 5.19 13.83
C GLY A 373 -54.27 4.62 12.90
N SER A 374 -53.87 4.36 11.66
CA SER A 374 -54.72 3.70 10.66
C SER A 374 -53.91 2.83 9.70
N SER A 375 -54.54 1.77 9.19
CA SER A 375 -54.09 1.03 8.01
C SER A 375 -55.04 1.27 6.85
N SER A 376 -54.52 1.31 5.62
CA SER A 376 -55.30 1.44 4.40
C SER A 376 -54.59 0.79 3.22
N LEU A 377 -55.36 0.08 2.38
CA LEU A 377 -54.90 -0.34 1.05
C LEU A 377 -54.78 0.88 0.13
N LEU A 378 -53.65 0.94 -0.57
CA LEU A 378 -53.35 1.93 -1.60
C LEU A 378 -53.50 1.29 -2.99
N PRO A 379 -53.66 2.10 -4.06
CA PRO A 379 -53.70 1.60 -5.44
C PRO A 379 -52.50 0.69 -5.76
N ARG A 380 -52.68 -0.28 -6.67
CA ARG A 380 -51.65 -1.27 -7.08
C ARG A 380 -51.26 -2.29 -5.98
N ASN A 381 -52.18 -2.64 -5.08
CA ASN A 381 -51.97 -3.65 -4.04
C ASN A 381 -50.81 -3.31 -3.10
N THR A 382 -50.65 -2.03 -2.76
CA THR A 382 -49.73 -1.57 -1.71
C THR A 382 -50.51 -1.25 -0.44
N ILE A 383 -49.83 -1.10 0.69
CA ILE A 383 -50.45 -0.81 1.98
C ILE A 383 -49.74 0.37 2.63
N GLN A 384 -50.50 1.17 3.37
CA GLN A 384 -49.96 2.20 4.23
C GLN A 384 -50.47 1.98 5.65
N VAL A 385 -49.55 1.99 6.60
CA VAL A 385 -49.84 2.21 8.02
C VAL A 385 -49.42 3.65 8.33
N SER A 386 -50.25 4.40 9.02
CA SER A 386 -49.95 5.80 9.36
C SER A 386 -50.35 6.14 10.77
N TYR A 387 -49.61 7.06 11.39
CA TYR A 387 -49.92 7.70 12.66
C TYR A 387 -49.83 9.21 12.49
N SER A 388 -50.85 9.93 12.96
CA SER A 388 -50.95 11.38 12.85
C SER A 388 -50.68 12.08 14.17
N THR A 389 -49.93 13.18 14.15
CA THR A 389 -49.73 14.04 15.31
C THR A 389 -49.47 15.49 14.92
N ARG A 390 -49.60 16.42 15.86
CA ARG A 390 -49.16 17.83 15.72
C ARG A 390 -47.85 18.13 16.46
N SER A 391 -47.30 17.16 17.19
CA SER A 391 -46.03 17.31 17.90
C SER A 391 -44.87 16.83 17.02
N GLU A 392 -43.97 17.75 16.66
CA GLU A 392 -42.74 17.40 15.93
C GLU A 392 -41.87 16.43 16.72
N ARG A 393 -41.77 16.63 18.04
CA ARG A 393 -41.01 15.76 18.94
C ARG A 393 -41.59 14.35 18.93
N LEU A 394 -42.91 14.21 19.09
CA LEU A 394 -43.57 12.92 19.11
C LEU A 394 -43.43 12.20 17.77
N ALA A 395 -43.58 12.90 16.64
CA ALA A 395 -43.39 12.30 15.32
C ALA A 395 -41.99 11.71 15.15
N ARG A 396 -40.94 12.44 15.57
CA ARG A 396 -39.55 11.96 15.54
C ARG A 396 -39.33 10.77 16.47
N GLU A 397 -39.80 10.87 17.71
CA GLU A 397 -39.65 9.81 18.72
C GLU A 397 -40.40 8.52 18.33
N VAL A 398 -41.60 8.63 17.75
CA VAL A 398 -42.35 7.47 17.22
C VAL A 398 -41.62 6.83 16.04
N GLN A 399 -41.10 7.64 15.11
CA GLN A 399 -40.29 7.12 13.99
C GLN A 399 -39.03 6.39 14.48
N GLN A 400 -38.35 6.91 15.50
CA GLN A 400 -37.18 6.26 16.11
C GLN A 400 -37.56 4.95 16.82
N LEU A 401 -38.65 4.92 17.59
CA LEU A 401 -39.12 3.68 18.23
C LEU A 401 -39.48 2.60 17.21
N LEU A 402 -40.15 2.96 16.11
CA LEU A 402 -40.45 2.03 15.02
C LEU A 402 -39.18 1.40 14.43
N LEU A 403 -38.10 2.19 14.29
CA LEU A 403 -36.81 1.69 13.80
C LEU A 403 -36.20 0.62 14.72
N GLU A 404 -36.41 0.69 16.04
CA GLU A 404 -35.96 -0.35 16.97
C GLU A 404 -36.69 -1.68 16.75
N PHE A 405 -37.90 -1.67 16.19
CA PHE A 405 -38.64 -2.88 15.79
C PHE A 405 -38.39 -3.27 14.32
N GLY A 406 -37.34 -2.72 13.71
CA GLY A 406 -37.01 -2.99 12.31
C GLY A 406 -37.97 -2.35 11.30
N VAL A 407 -38.84 -1.44 11.74
CA VAL A 407 -39.85 -0.78 10.90
C VAL A 407 -39.33 0.58 10.46
N VAL A 408 -38.97 0.70 9.19
CA VAL A 408 -38.60 1.98 8.59
C VAL A 408 -39.86 2.78 8.26
N SER A 409 -39.91 4.03 8.71
CA SER A 409 -41.03 4.93 8.48
C SER A 409 -40.56 6.29 7.98
N ARG A 410 -41.47 7.07 7.38
CA ARG A 410 -41.19 8.41 6.85
C ARG A 410 -42.09 9.44 7.53
N GLN A 411 -41.55 10.62 7.82
CA GLN A 411 -42.35 11.76 8.23
C GLN A 411 -42.86 12.55 7.02
N CYS A 412 -44.17 12.77 6.96
CA CYS A 412 -44.86 13.61 5.97
C CYS A 412 -45.50 14.80 6.69
N ARG A 413 -45.16 16.02 6.29
CA ARG A 413 -45.70 17.25 6.87
C ARG A 413 -46.79 17.83 5.97
N TYR A 414 -47.86 18.33 6.58
CA TYR A 414 -49.00 18.96 5.91
C TYR A 414 -49.11 20.45 6.32
N ASP A 415 -49.71 21.26 5.45
CA ASP A 415 -49.78 22.73 5.62
C ASP A 415 -50.61 23.17 6.84
N ASP A 416 -51.49 22.30 7.34
CA ASP A 416 -52.32 22.54 8.53
C ASP A 416 -51.60 22.21 9.86
N GLY A 417 -50.31 21.87 9.78
CA GLY A 417 -49.47 21.50 10.93
C GLY A 417 -49.59 20.03 11.34
N GLU A 418 -50.33 19.21 10.60
CA GLU A 418 -50.33 17.75 10.79
C GLU A 418 -48.99 17.14 10.31
N ILE A 419 -48.48 16.20 11.10
CA ILE A 419 -47.30 15.40 10.79
C ILE A 419 -47.72 13.94 10.83
N LYS A 420 -47.58 13.24 9.70
CA LYS A 420 -47.84 11.81 9.61
C LYS A 420 -46.55 11.02 9.60
N VAL A 421 -46.44 10.05 10.50
CA VAL A 421 -45.44 8.99 10.43
C VAL A 421 -46.05 7.85 9.61
N VAL A 422 -45.51 7.59 8.43
CA VAL A 422 -46.07 6.64 7.47
C VAL A 422 -45.12 5.47 7.21
N VAL A 423 -45.66 4.26 7.24
CA VAL A 423 -45.02 3.02 6.82
C VAL A 423 -45.68 2.60 5.51
N THR A 424 -44.93 2.63 4.42
CA THR A 424 -45.47 2.43 3.06
C THR A 424 -44.84 1.26 2.31
N ASN A 425 -43.67 0.81 2.75
CA ASN A 425 -43.04 -0.38 2.18
C ASN A 425 -43.71 -1.64 2.74
N ARG A 426 -43.91 -2.64 1.87
CA ARG A 426 -44.65 -3.87 2.20
C ARG A 426 -43.94 -4.70 3.27
N ARG A 427 -42.61 -4.78 3.20
CA ARG A 427 -41.78 -5.42 4.23
C ARG A 427 -41.98 -4.76 5.59
N ASP A 428 -41.81 -3.43 5.66
CA ASP A 428 -41.97 -2.69 6.92
C ASP A 428 -43.40 -2.75 7.47
N ALA A 429 -44.43 -2.79 6.62
CA ALA A 429 -45.81 -2.97 7.06
C ALA A 429 -46.06 -4.36 7.68
N ARG A 430 -45.41 -5.42 7.16
CA ARG A 430 -45.43 -6.75 7.78
C ARG A 430 -44.62 -6.77 9.08
N MET A 431 -43.47 -6.11 9.11
CA MET A 431 -42.67 -5.95 10.33
C MET A 431 -43.48 -5.22 11.41
N PHE A 432 -44.21 -4.17 11.04
CA PHE A 432 -45.14 -3.48 11.93
C PHE A 432 -46.21 -4.43 12.43
N ALA A 433 -46.90 -5.17 11.55
CA ALA A 433 -47.96 -6.10 11.96
C ALA A 433 -47.48 -7.19 12.92
N ALA A 434 -46.24 -7.68 12.73
CA ALA A 434 -45.66 -8.76 13.52
C ALA A 434 -45.05 -8.29 14.86
N HIS A 435 -44.37 -7.14 14.86
CA HIS A 435 -43.58 -6.69 16.01
C HIS A 435 -44.21 -5.55 16.79
N VAL A 436 -45.13 -4.79 16.18
CA VAL A 436 -45.87 -3.69 16.82
C VAL A 436 -47.36 -4.00 16.79
N GLY A 437 -48.04 -3.80 15.66
CA GLY A 437 -49.45 -4.13 15.48
C GLY A 437 -50.43 -3.11 16.07
N PHE A 438 -51.71 -3.43 15.93
CA PHE A 438 -52.85 -2.73 16.51
C PHE A 438 -53.52 -3.61 17.59
N LEU A 439 -54.59 -3.12 18.23
CA LEU A 439 -55.44 -3.91 19.11
C LEU A 439 -56.74 -4.32 18.38
N GLY A 440 -57.28 -5.48 18.74
CA GLY A 440 -58.62 -5.93 18.32
C GLY A 440 -58.91 -5.80 16.82
N ARG A 441 -59.90 -4.96 16.47
CA ARG A 441 -60.45 -4.87 15.11
C ARG A 441 -59.49 -4.25 14.10
N LYS A 442 -58.68 -3.26 14.48
CA LYS A 442 -57.71 -2.63 13.57
C LYS A 442 -56.60 -3.61 13.19
N GLN A 443 -56.20 -4.51 14.10
CA GLN A 443 -55.23 -5.57 13.79
C GLN A 443 -55.81 -6.57 12.78
N ALA A 444 -57.03 -7.06 13.02
CA ALA A 444 -57.71 -7.95 12.08
C ALA A 444 -57.91 -7.29 10.70
N LYS A 445 -58.17 -5.98 10.67
CA LYS A 445 -58.21 -5.20 9.43
C LYS A 445 -56.84 -5.18 8.74
N LEU A 446 -55.77 -4.84 9.46
CA LEU A 446 -54.40 -4.81 8.91
C LEU A 446 -54.00 -6.18 8.35
N GLU A 447 -54.27 -7.27 9.06
CA GLU A 447 -53.98 -8.63 8.61
C GLU A 447 -54.77 -9.00 7.35
N SER A 448 -56.06 -8.63 7.30
CA SER A 448 -56.91 -8.81 6.12
C SER A 448 -56.43 -7.99 4.91
N GLU A 449 -55.96 -6.77 5.13
CA GLU A 449 -55.36 -5.93 4.09
C GLU A 449 -54.02 -6.52 3.62
N LEU A 450 -53.16 -6.97 4.54
CA LEU A 450 -51.88 -7.62 4.21
C LEU A 450 -52.08 -8.94 3.47
N ALA A 451 -53.14 -9.69 3.75
CA ALA A 451 -53.49 -10.91 3.01
C ALA A 451 -53.86 -10.63 1.55
N GLN A 452 -54.35 -9.41 1.24
CA GLN A 452 -54.62 -8.95 -0.12
C GLN A 452 -53.37 -8.40 -0.83
N VAL A 453 -52.32 -8.07 -0.07
CA VAL A 453 -51.02 -7.63 -0.60
C VAL A 453 -50.18 -8.85 -0.97
N PRO A 454 -49.75 -9.00 -2.24
CA PRO A 454 -48.98 -10.17 -2.66
C PRO A 454 -47.72 -10.40 -1.82
N ALA A 455 -47.54 -11.64 -1.33
CA ALA A 455 -46.33 -12.10 -0.65
C ALA A 455 -45.10 -12.03 -1.59
N SER A 456 -45.32 -12.30 -2.87
CA SER A 456 -44.38 -12.06 -3.98
C SER A 456 -45.01 -11.06 -4.96
N SER A 457 -44.36 -9.92 -5.18
CA SER A 457 -44.81 -8.92 -6.16
C SER A 457 -43.69 -8.58 -7.13
N THR A 458 -44.07 -8.28 -8.36
CA THR A 458 -43.18 -7.69 -9.37
C THR A 458 -42.94 -6.20 -9.14
N ALA A 459 -43.72 -5.55 -8.26
CA ALA A 459 -43.49 -4.17 -7.87
C ALA A 459 -42.22 -4.04 -7.03
N LEU A 460 -41.36 -3.08 -7.41
CA LEU A 460 -40.09 -2.80 -6.73
C LEU A 460 -40.33 -2.38 -5.27
N SER A 461 -39.71 -3.08 -4.32
CA SER A 461 -39.59 -2.57 -2.94
C SER A 461 -38.70 -1.34 -2.92
N SER A 462 -38.98 -0.40 -2.02
CA SER A 462 -38.14 0.78 -1.80
C SER A 462 -36.91 0.48 -0.95
N ASP A 463 -36.97 -0.57 -0.13
CA ASP A 463 -35.88 -1.03 0.76
C ASP A 463 -34.89 -1.86 -0.05
N HIS A 464 -33.90 -1.17 -0.60
CA HIS A 464 -32.86 -1.72 -1.45
C HIS A 464 -31.50 -1.24 -0.96
N VAL A 465 -30.48 -2.04 -1.23
CA VAL A 465 -29.10 -1.67 -0.99
C VAL A 465 -28.56 -1.00 -2.25
N PRO A 466 -28.26 0.31 -2.21
CA PRO A 466 -27.65 0.99 -3.36
C PRO A 466 -26.38 0.29 -3.83
N LEU A 467 -26.04 0.40 -5.12
CA LEU A 467 -24.82 -0.14 -5.76
C LEU A 467 -24.72 -1.68 -5.84
N VAL A 468 -25.26 -2.42 -4.87
CA VAL A 468 -25.20 -3.89 -4.80
C VAL A 468 -25.78 -4.57 -6.03
N GLY A 469 -26.91 -4.08 -6.55
CA GLY A 469 -27.55 -4.68 -7.72
C GLY A 469 -26.68 -4.62 -8.97
N ASP A 470 -25.99 -3.49 -9.16
CA ASP A 470 -25.10 -3.29 -10.31
C ASP A 470 -23.80 -4.07 -10.11
N PHE A 471 -23.27 -4.10 -8.89
CA PHE A 471 -22.10 -4.91 -8.53
C PHE A 471 -22.33 -6.41 -8.79
N ILE A 472 -23.45 -6.98 -8.31
CA ILE A 472 -23.80 -8.39 -8.56
C ILE A 472 -23.97 -8.67 -10.05
N ARG A 473 -24.58 -7.76 -10.82
CA ARG A 473 -24.76 -7.95 -12.27
C ARG A 473 -23.46 -7.86 -13.06
N ALA A 474 -22.51 -7.07 -12.57
CA ALA A 474 -21.20 -6.91 -13.16
C ALA A 474 -20.27 -8.10 -12.84
N HIS A 475 -20.25 -8.54 -11.58
CA HIS A 475 -19.23 -9.46 -11.06
C HIS A 475 -19.76 -10.81 -10.55
N GLY A 476 -21.05 -10.92 -10.24
CA GLY A 476 -21.61 -12.05 -9.48
C GLY A 476 -21.63 -13.40 -10.20
N ALA A 477 -21.57 -13.43 -11.54
CA ALA A 477 -21.48 -14.70 -12.26
C ALA A 477 -20.76 -14.59 -13.61
N THR A 478 -20.07 -15.66 -13.98
CA THR A 478 -19.39 -15.80 -15.29
C THR A 478 -20.25 -16.53 -16.32
N ARG A 479 -21.09 -17.47 -15.90
CA ARG A 479 -21.97 -18.25 -16.77
C ARG A 479 -23.13 -17.38 -17.29
N TRP A 480 -23.39 -17.45 -18.59
CA TRP A 480 -24.44 -16.64 -19.23
C TRP A 480 -25.83 -16.87 -18.63
N THR A 481 -26.19 -18.10 -18.27
CA THR A 481 -27.49 -18.43 -17.66
C THR A 481 -27.72 -17.68 -16.35
N GLU A 482 -26.69 -17.64 -15.50
CA GLU A 482 -26.75 -16.95 -14.21
C GLU A 482 -26.73 -15.44 -14.40
N ARG A 483 -25.90 -14.92 -15.31
CA ARG A 483 -25.87 -13.48 -15.64
C ARG A 483 -27.21 -12.97 -16.18
N ASP A 484 -27.83 -13.71 -17.09
CA ASP A 484 -29.15 -13.37 -17.64
C ASP A 484 -30.21 -13.40 -16.53
N TRP A 485 -30.14 -14.38 -15.62
CA TRP A 485 -31.00 -14.42 -14.45
C TRP A 485 -30.79 -13.21 -13.53
N LEU A 486 -29.56 -12.91 -13.11
CA LEU A 486 -29.22 -11.77 -12.23
C LEU A 486 -29.62 -10.42 -12.84
N ARG A 487 -29.58 -10.28 -14.17
CA ARG A 487 -30.04 -9.07 -14.88
C ARG A 487 -31.55 -8.90 -14.87
N ARG A 488 -32.30 -10.00 -14.91
CA ARG A 488 -33.78 -9.99 -14.95
C ARG A 488 -34.41 -9.89 -13.57
N HIS A 489 -33.63 -10.06 -12.50
CA HIS A 489 -34.11 -10.04 -11.12
C HIS A 489 -33.52 -8.87 -10.33
N ASN A 490 -34.26 -8.40 -9.34
CA ASN A 490 -33.84 -7.33 -8.43
C ASN A 490 -33.14 -7.94 -7.21
N VAL A 491 -31.84 -8.20 -7.37
CA VAL A 491 -30.97 -8.88 -6.40
C VAL A 491 -30.35 -7.95 -5.35
N ASP A 492 -30.89 -6.75 -5.22
CA ASP A 492 -30.49 -5.70 -4.29
C ASP A 492 -31.59 -5.34 -3.28
N ARG A 493 -32.73 -6.04 -3.33
CA ARG A 493 -33.87 -5.82 -2.43
C ARG A 493 -33.78 -6.70 -1.19
N ILE A 494 -33.89 -6.09 -0.01
CA ILE A 494 -33.79 -6.82 1.27
C ILE A 494 -34.88 -7.90 1.40
N GLU A 495 -36.14 -7.55 1.08
CA GLU A 495 -37.27 -8.50 1.10
C GLU A 495 -37.02 -9.75 0.23
N ARG A 496 -36.21 -9.61 -0.84
CA ARG A 496 -35.83 -10.74 -1.71
C ARG A 496 -34.74 -11.60 -1.10
N TRP A 497 -33.76 -10.99 -0.43
CA TRP A 497 -32.72 -11.73 0.28
C TRP A 497 -33.26 -12.46 1.51
N GLU A 498 -34.30 -11.94 2.18
CA GLU A 498 -34.95 -12.66 3.28
C GLU A 498 -35.74 -13.89 2.81
N ARG A 499 -36.42 -13.79 1.67
CA ARG A 499 -37.28 -14.87 1.15
C ARG A 499 -36.52 -15.89 0.31
N ASP A 500 -35.65 -15.42 -0.57
CA ASP A 500 -35.06 -16.19 -1.66
C ASP A 500 -33.53 -16.27 -1.54
N ARG A 501 -32.96 -16.16 -0.32
CA ARG A 501 -31.49 -16.15 -0.09
C ARG A 501 -30.77 -17.24 -0.86
N ASP A 502 -31.19 -18.49 -0.64
CA ASP A 502 -30.52 -19.66 -1.21
C ASP A 502 -30.57 -19.63 -2.75
N GLU A 503 -31.68 -19.14 -3.33
CA GLU A 503 -31.78 -18.97 -4.77
C GLU A 503 -30.81 -17.88 -5.26
N ILE A 504 -30.83 -16.68 -4.66
CA ILE A 504 -29.98 -15.58 -5.09
C ILE A 504 -28.50 -15.93 -4.91
N ALA A 505 -28.12 -16.47 -3.76
CA ALA A 505 -26.76 -16.89 -3.46
C ALA A 505 -26.29 -18.00 -4.41
N ALA A 506 -27.14 -18.99 -4.76
CA ALA A 506 -26.79 -20.01 -5.74
C ALA A 506 -26.57 -19.45 -7.16
N ARG A 507 -27.19 -18.32 -7.49
CA ARG A 507 -27.03 -17.61 -8.78
C ARG A 507 -25.77 -16.74 -8.80
N ILE A 508 -25.24 -16.36 -7.64
CA ILE A 508 -23.95 -15.67 -7.50
C ILE A 508 -22.86 -16.73 -7.41
N THR A 509 -22.25 -17.05 -8.55
CA THR A 509 -21.28 -18.15 -8.66
C THR A 509 -19.87 -17.79 -8.22
N GLU A 510 -19.60 -16.51 -8.01
CA GLU A 510 -18.31 -16.01 -7.52
C GLU A 510 -18.41 -15.71 -6.02
N ALA A 511 -17.65 -16.44 -5.20
CA ALA A 511 -17.78 -16.41 -3.73
C ALA A 511 -17.44 -15.03 -3.13
N GLU A 512 -16.44 -14.33 -3.67
CA GLU A 512 -16.03 -13.01 -3.17
C GLU A 512 -17.13 -11.95 -3.33
N VAL A 513 -17.95 -12.04 -4.38
CA VAL A 513 -19.09 -11.14 -4.54
C VAL A 513 -20.11 -11.41 -3.44
N LEU A 514 -20.28 -12.67 -3.04
CA LEU A 514 -21.15 -13.03 -1.93
C LEU A 514 -20.58 -12.52 -0.60
N ASP A 515 -19.28 -12.65 -0.37
CA ASP A 515 -18.61 -12.15 0.85
C ASP A 515 -18.77 -10.63 1.03
N VAL A 516 -18.73 -9.86 -0.06
CA VAL A 516 -19.00 -8.41 -0.04
C VAL A 516 -20.48 -8.11 0.18
N VAL A 517 -21.37 -8.83 -0.50
CA VAL A 517 -22.80 -8.51 -0.56
C VAL A 517 -23.55 -8.98 0.68
N GLU A 518 -23.24 -10.16 1.20
CA GLU A 518 -24.01 -10.81 2.26
C GLU A 518 -24.14 -9.96 3.54
N PRO A 519 -23.06 -9.31 4.04
CA PRO A 519 -23.16 -8.40 5.18
C PRO A 519 -24.03 -7.16 4.91
N LEU A 520 -24.18 -6.76 3.64
CA LEU A 520 -24.94 -5.58 3.26
C LEU A 520 -26.45 -5.85 3.13
N VAL A 521 -26.82 -7.09 2.77
CA VAL A 521 -28.19 -7.46 2.37
C VAL A 521 -28.94 -8.31 3.39
N ASP A 522 -28.34 -8.62 4.54
CA ASP A 522 -28.97 -9.47 5.55
C ASP A 522 -30.12 -8.81 6.35
N GLY A 523 -30.38 -7.53 6.09
CA GLY A 523 -31.48 -6.78 6.67
C GLY A 523 -31.16 -6.03 7.96
N ARG A 524 -29.96 -6.18 8.54
CA ARG A 524 -29.56 -5.47 9.78
C ARG A 524 -29.49 -3.95 9.60
N PHE A 525 -29.22 -3.51 8.37
CA PHE A 525 -29.07 -2.11 8.00
C PHE A 525 -30.17 -1.60 7.08
N TYR A 526 -30.51 -0.32 7.23
CA TYR A 526 -31.21 0.48 6.23
C TYR A 526 -30.28 1.58 5.72
N TYR A 527 -30.24 1.78 4.40
CA TYR A 527 -29.32 2.70 3.72
C TYR A 527 -30.03 4.01 3.37
N ALA A 528 -30.12 4.90 4.36
CA ALA A 528 -30.85 6.14 4.24
C ALA A 528 -30.09 7.18 3.41
N GLU A 529 -30.81 7.90 2.56
CA GLU A 529 -30.22 9.02 1.81
C GLU A 529 -30.18 10.28 2.68
N VAL A 530 -29.03 10.91 2.78
CA VAL A 530 -28.88 12.20 3.46
C VAL A 530 -29.63 13.27 2.66
N ALA A 531 -30.53 13.98 3.33
CA ALA A 531 -31.26 15.11 2.78
C ALA A 531 -30.53 16.42 3.04
N GLU A 532 -29.96 16.58 4.24
CA GLU A 532 -29.37 17.83 4.71
C GLU A 532 -28.31 17.56 5.79
N VAL A 533 -27.28 18.40 5.81
CA VAL A 533 -26.35 18.57 6.94
C VAL A 533 -26.27 20.07 7.23
N ALA A 534 -26.60 20.47 8.45
CA ALA A 534 -26.71 21.88 8.84
C ALA A 534 -25.94 22.18 10.13
N ASP A 535 -25.48 23.43 10.29
CA ASP A 535 -24.88 23.88 11.55
C ASP A 535 -25.90 23.80 12.70
N ALA A 536 -25.48 23.26 13.83
CA ALA A 536 -26.29 23.07 15.02
C ALA A 536 -25.74 23.82 16.24
N GLY A 537 -24.89 24.81 16.03
CA GLY A 537 -24.31 25.64 17.08
C GLY A 537 -23.36 24.90 18.01
N VAL A 538 -23.00 25.56 19.11
CA VAL A 538 -22.10 25.04 20.14
C VAL A 538 -22.93 24.38 21.24
N GLN A 539 -22.64 23.10 21.53
CA GLN A 539 -23.41 22.30 22.49
C GLN A 539 -22.51 21.42 23.36
N PRO A 540 -22.93 21.02 24.57
CA PRO A 540 -22.24 20.01 25.37
C PRO A 540 -22.36 18.65 24.69
N VAL A 541 -21.24 17.93 24.63
CA VAL A 541 -21.14 16.72 23.81
C VAL A 541 -20.41 15.56 24.51
N TYR A 542 -20.82 14.34 24.17
CA TYR A 542 -20.61 13.12 24.97
C TYR A 542 -20.21 11.89 24.13
N SER A 543 -19.59 10.91 24.78
CA SER A 543 -19.16 9.66 24.13
C SER A 543 -19.10 8.49 25.10
N VAL A 544 -18.99 7.27 24.58
CA VAL A 544 -18.77 6.03 25.35
C VAL A 544 -17.64 5.18 24.75
N ARG A 545 -16.78 4.59 25.59
CA ARG A 545 -15.78 3.60 25.15
C ARG A 545 -16.43 2.24 25.08
N VAL A 546 -16.38 1.58 23.93
CA VAL A 546 -16.93 0.24 23.70
C VAL A 546 -15.79 -0.74 23.51
N ASP A 547 -15.91 -1.92 24.12
CA ASP A 547 -14.90 -2.97 24.10
C ASP A 547 -15.20 -3.99 22.96
N THR A 548 -15.12 -3.55 21.70
CA THR A 548 -15.22 -4.40 20.48
C THR A 548 -14.08 -4.13 19.51
N GLU A 549 -13.82 -5.03 18.55
CA GLU A 549 -12.77 -4.84 17.53
C GLU A 549 -12.92 -3.54 16.72
N ASP A 550 -14.16 -3.14 16.45
CA ASP A 550 -14.50 -1.93 15.71
C ASP A 550 -15.04 -0.80 16.61
N HIS A 551 -14.96 -0.94 17.93
CA HIS A 551 -15.41 0.03 18.93
C HIS A 551 -16.71 0.80 18.61
N SER A 552 -17.66 0.12 17.98
CA SER A 552 -18.86 0.75 17.43
C SER A 552 -20.04 0.69 18.40
N PHE A 553 -20.93 1.68 18.31
CA PHE A 553 -22.22 1.66 19.02
C PHE A 553 -23.33 2.35 18.24
N VAL A 554 -24.57 1.99 18.57
CA VAL A 554 -25.78 2.58 17.96
C VAL A 554 -26.24 3.82 18.73
N SER A 555 -26.36 4.94 18.01
CA SER A 555 -26.79 6.26 18.49
C SER A 555 -27.92 6.82 17.61
N ASP A 556 -29.14 6.92 18.13
CA ASP A 556 -30.37 7.28 17.38
C ASP A 556 -30.60 6.44 16.12
N GLY A 557 -30.10 5.20 16.12
CA GLY A 557 -30.14 4.28 14.99
C GLY A 557 -28.95 4.41 14.05
N PHE A 558 -28.17 5.49 14.08
CA PHE A 558 -26.91 5.59 13.35
C PHE A 558 -25.82 4.77 14.03
N VAL A 559 -24.81 4.34 13.26
CA VAL A 559 -23.62 3.66 13.80
C VAL A 559 -22.50 4.69 14.01
N SER A 560 -21.93 4.72 15.22
CA SER A 560 -20.84 5.62 15.67
C SER A 560 -19.59 4.81 16.11
N HIS A 561 -18.40 5.44 16.21
CA HIS A 561 -17.09 4.80 16.47
C HIS A 561 -16.14 5.67 17.33
N ASN A 562 -15.12 5.08 18.01
CA ASN A 562 -14.12 5.77 18.88
C ASN A 562 -12.61 5.35 18.71
N THR A 563 -11.63 6.24 19.00
CA THR A 563 -10.16 5.96 19.12
C THR A 563 -9.50 6.54 20.37
N GLU A 564 -8.48 5.85 20.90
CA GLU A 564 -7.69 6.22 22.09
C GLU A 564 -6.21 5.84 21.92
N CYS A 565 -5.30 6.46 22.69
CA CYS A 565 -3.88 6.14 22.66
C CYS A 565 -3.20 6.31 24.04
N LYS A 566 -1.98 5.79 24.16
CA LYS A 566 -1.03 6.06 25.25
C LYS A 566 0.40 5.94 24.70
N LEU A 567 1.42 6.24 25.51
CA LEU A 567 2.80 6.00 25.10
C LEU A 567 3.04 4.50 24.92
N ASP A 568 3.71 4.14 23.82
CA ASP A 568 4.25 2.79 23.67
C ASP A 568 5.34 2.56 24.72
N PRO A 569 5.46 1.35 25.31
CA PRO A 569 6.56 1.02 26.20
C PRO A 569 7.96 1.37 25.67
N LEU A 570 8.22 1.24 24.36
CA LEU A 570 9.48 1.60 23.73
C LEU A 570 9.72 3.12 23.74
N ALA A 571 8.66 3.91 23.61
CA ALA A 571 8.76 5.37 23.62
C ALA A 571 9.25 5.92 24.96
N MET A 572 9.11 5.17 26.06
CA MET A 572 9.73 5.53 27.34
C MET A 572 11.26 5.57 27.25
N GLU A 573 11.88 4.79 26.37
CA GLU A 573 13.32 4.85 26.12
C GLU A 573 13.74 6.13 25.39
N MET A 574 12.82 6.77 24.66
CA MET A 574 13.09 8.06 24.04
C MET A 574 13.16 9.18 25.10
N LEU A 575 12.43 9.03 26.19
CA LEU A 575 12.23 10.04 27.25
C LEU A 575 12.99 9.72 28.55
N ARG A 576 13.68 8.58 28.62
CA ARG A 576 14.39 8.12 29.82
C ARG A 576 15.41 9.18 30.27
N ASP A 577 15.42 9.50 31.56
CA ASP A 577 16.31 10.47 32.21
C ASP A 577 16.12 11.94 31.77
N ILE A 578 14.99 12.31 31.14
CA ILE A 578 14.73 13.69 30.69
C ILE A 578 14.69 14.72 31.83
N ASP A 579 14.24 14.31 33.02
CA ASP A 579 14.16 15.16 34.23
C ASP A 579 15.52 15.37 34.93
N GLU A 580 16.59 14.75 34.43
CA GLU A 580 17.94 14.79 35.01
C GLU A 580 18.88 15.73 34.25
N ASP A 581 18.34 16.82 33.67
CA ASP A 581 19.12 17.84 32.97
C ASP A 581 19.99 17.25 31.84
N THR A 582 19.46 16.25 31.15
CA THR A 582 20.15 15.51 30.08
C THR A 582 20.06 16.19 28.72
N VAL A 583 19.10 17.09 28.54
CA VAL A 583 18.85 17.86 27.32
C VAL A 583 18.46 19.29 27.67
N ASP A 584 18.66 20.21 26.72
CA ASP A 584 18.30 21.61 26.92
C ASP A 584 16.80 21.84 26.74
N LEU A 585 16.22 22.59 27.68
CA LEU A 585 14.85 23.06 27.62
C LEU A 585 14.82 24.52 27.12
N GLN A 586 13.94 24.79 26.17
CA GLN A 586 13.64 26.14 25.69
C GLN A 586 12.25 26.57 26.12
N ASP A 587 11.96 27.87 26.07
CA ASP A 587 10.59 28.35 26.25
C ASP A 587 9.71 27.88 25.07
N ASN A 588 8.46 27.53 25.37
CA ASN A 588 7.45 27.25 24.35
C ASN A 588 7.07 28.54 23.60
N TYR A 589 6.17 28.43 22.61
CA TYR A 589 5.82 29.54 21.73
C TYR A 589 5.19 30.77 22.42
N ASP A 590 4.62 30.62 23.62
CA ASP A 590 4.00 31.70 24.40
C ASP A 590 4.75 32.05 25.71
N GLY A 591 5.89 31.41 25.98
CA GLY A 591 6.73 31.61 27.16
C GLY A 591 6.16 31.10 28.48
N ARG A 592 5.05 30.34 28.48
CA ARG A 592 4.41 29.85 29.71
C ARG A 592 4.91 28.49 30.17
N ALA A 593 5.43 27.68 29.26
CA ALA A 593 5.93 26.33 29.55
C ALA A 593 7.33 26.14 28.95
N LYS A 594 8.04 25.13 29.43
CA LYS A 594 9.33 24.70 28.90
C LYS A 594 9.14 23.46 28.01
N GLU A 595 9.85 23.40 26.88
CA GLU A 595 9.86 22.23 26.00
C GLU A 595 11.31 21.81 25.68
N PRO A 596 11.58 20.50 25.49
CA PRO A 596 12.90 20.03 25.12
C PRO A 596 13.25 20.37 23.68
N THR A 597 14.48 20.84 23.47
CA THR A 597 15.02 21.08 22.12
C THR A 597 15.24 19.78 21.36
N ILE A 598 15.68 18.73 22.05
CA ILE A 598 15.88 17.34 21.60
C ILE A 598 15.53 16.37 22.73
N LEU A 599 15.29 15.10 22.41
CA LEU A 599 15.09 14.06 23.44
C LEU A 599 16.40 13.31 23.80
N PRO A 600 16.50 12.73 25.02
CA PRO A 600 17.61 11.85 25.39
C PRO A 600 17.80 10.67 24.41
N SER A 601 16.71 10.11 23.88
CA SER A 601 16.71 9.14 22.78
C SER A 601 17.65 7.95 22.97
N ARG A 602 17.38 7.08 23.96
CA ARG A 602 18.23 5.90 24.23
C ARG A 602 18.18 4.81 23.15
N ILE A 603 17.46 5.08 22.06
CA ILE A 603 17.39 4.27 20.85
C ILE A 603 17.82 5.14 19.66
N PRO A 604 18.58 4.61 18.67
CA PRO A 604 18.93 5.29 17.42
C PRO A 604 17.73 5.40 16.46
N ASN A 605 16.69 6.11 16.90
CA ASN A 605 15.36 6.16 16.27
C ASN A 605 15.38 6.64 14.82
N LEU A 606 16.26 7.59 14.45
CA LEU A 606 16.30 8.14 13.08
C LEU A 606 16.52 7.05 12.02
N LEU A 607 17.46 6.14 12.27
CA LEU A 607 17.74 5.03 11.35
C LEU A 607 16.72 3.91 11.52
N VAL A 608 16.36 3.60 12.76
CA VAL A 608 15.50 2.46 13.10
C VAL A 608 14.08 2.64 12.54
N ASN A 609 13.50 3.84 12.65
CA ASN A 609 12.17 4.15 12.13
C ASN A 609 12.17 4.91 10.79
N GLY A 610 13.31 5.50 10.39
CA GLY A 610 13.38 6.34 9.21
C GLY A 610 12.68 7.69 9.41
N SER A 611 12.66 8.49 8.35
CA SER A 611 11.95 9.78 8.33
C SER A 611 11.71 10.23 6.91
N GLU A 612 10.54 10.81 6.66
CA GLU A 612 10.20 11.40 5.35
C GLU A 612 9.62 12.79 5.57
N GLY A 613 10.12 13.79 4.85
CA GLY A 613 9.65 15.17 4.98
C GLY A 613 10.02 16.03 3.79
N ILE A 614 9.07 16.85 3.35
CA ILE A 614 9.28 17.87 2.32
C ILE A 614 9.45 19.21 3.03
N ALA A 615 10.55 19.90 2.75
CA ALA A 615 10.84 21.23 3.25
C ALA A 615 10.89 22.24 2.08
N VAL A 616 11.28 23.48 2.35
CA VAL A 616 11.42 24.49 1.28
C VAL A 616 12.73 24.24 0.52
N GLY A 617 12.62 23.83 -0.75
CA GLY A 617 13.78 23.59 -1.63
C GLY A 617 14.59 22.31 -1.36
N MET A 618 14.17 21.48 -0.41
CA MET A 618 14.82 20.21 -0.06
C MET A 618 13.82 19.19 0.48
N ALA A 619 14.21 17.93 0.51
CA ALA A 619 13.42 16.84 1.09
C ALA A 619 14.34 15.87 1.83
N THR A 620 13.79 15.13 2.78
CA THR A 620 14.44 13.99 3.43
C THR A 620 13.60 12.74 3.21
N LYS A 621 14.27 11.62 2.97
CA LYS A 621 13.66 10.30 2.81
C LYS A 621 14.65 9.23 3.27
N ILE A 622 14.67 8.98 4.58
CA ILE A 622 15.53 8.03 5.27
C ILE A 622 14.73 6.72 5.45
N PRO A 623 15.21 5.57 4.96
CA PRO A 623 14.51 4.31 5.13
C PRO A 623 14.67 3.77 6.57
N PRO A 624 13.70 2.98 7.07
CA PRO A 624 13.80 2.28 8.36
C PRO A 624 14.83 1.14 8.32
N HIS A 625 15.33 0.75 9.49
CA HIS A 625 16.36 -0.28 9.67
C HIS A 625 16.07 -1.17 10.87
N ASN A 626 16.68 -2.36 10.90
CA ASN A 626 16.55 -3.29 12.01
C ASN A 626 17.31 -2.80 13.27
N LEU A 627 16.65 -2.81 14.43
CA LEU A 627 17.22 -2.35 15.70
C LEU A 627 18.45 -3.16 16.14
N ARG A 628 18.53 -4.46 15.86
CA ARG A 628 19.69 -5.28 16.22
C ARG A 628 20.91 -4.94 15.36
N GLU A 629 20.71 -4.71 14.08
CA GLU A 629 21.80 -4.31 13.16
C GLU A 629 22.33 -2.92 13.48
N ILE A 630 21.43 -1.94 13.69
CA ILE A 630 21.83 -0.59 14.10
C ILE A 630 22.45 -0.62 15.51
N GLY A 631 21.89 -1.42 16.44
CA GLY A 631 22.47 -1.63 17.76
C GLY A 631 23.90 -2.14 17.68
N ALA A 632 24.17 -3.17 16.87
CA ALA A 632 25.52 -3.70 16.64
C ALA A 632 26.46 -2.66 15.99
N ALA A 633 25.96 -1.82 15.08
CA ALA A 633 26.72 -0.72 14.50
C ALA A 633 27.15 0.32 15.55
N VAL A 634 26.24 0.68 16.47
CA VAL A 634 26.55 1.57 17.60
C VAL A 634 27.56 0.91 18.54
N GLN A 635 27.42 -0.40 18.85
CA GLN A 635 28.38 -1.13 19.69
C GLN A 635 29.78 -1.11 19.08
N TRP A 636 29.90 -1.37 17.78
CA TRP A 636 31.19 -1.31 17.09
C TRP A 636 31.84 0.07 17.20
N CYS A 637 31.06 1.14 17.06
CA CYS A 637 31.55 2.51 17.19
C CYS A 637 31.99 2.86 18.64
N LEU A 638 31.32 2.30 19.65
CA LEU A 638 31.70 2.47 21.07
C LEU A 638 32.99 1.73 21.42
N GLU A 639 33.22 0.57 20.81
CA GLU A 639 34.44 -0.24 20.97
C GLU A 639 35.64 0.35 20.23
N ASN A 640 35.40 1.08 19.13
CA ASN A 640 36.43 1.64 18.24
C ASN A 640 36.34 3.18 18.16
N PRO A 641 36.48 3.92 19.29
CA PRO A 641 36.25 5.37 19.33
C PRO A 641 37.26 6.18 18.51
N GLU A 642 38.46 5.64 18.28
CA GLU A 642 39.55 6.29 17.52
C GLU A 642 39.49 6.00 16.01
N ALA A 643 38.54 5.18 15.55
CA ALA A 643 38.40 4.88 14.13
C ALA A 643 38.00 6.14 13.35
N ASP A 644 38.61 6.34 12.18
CA ASP A 644 38.22 7.42 11.27
C ASP A 644 36.88 7.09 10.58
N GLU A 645 36.30 8.10 9.92
CA GLU A 645 34.99 7.96 9.29
C GLU A 645 34.97 6.87 8.21
N ALA A 646 36.06 6.74 7.44
CA ALA A 646 36.19 5.74 6.38
C ALA A 646 36.23 4.31 6.94
N THR A 647 37.05 4.06 7.96
CA THR A 647 37.13 2.75 8.62
C THR A 647 35.80 2.40 9.30
N THR A 648 35.17 3.40 9.93
CA THR A 648 33.83 3.24 10.52
C THR A 648 32.85 2.81 9.45
N LEU A 649 32.80 3.52 8.32
CA LEU A 649 31.88 3.22 7.24
C LEU A 649 32.05 1.79 6.69
N GLU A 650 33.28 1.34 6.41
CA GLU A 650 33.51 -0.03 5.92
C GLU A 650 33.01 -1.10 6.91
N ALA A 651 33.30 -0.94 8.21
CA ALA A 651 32.82 -1.88 9.22
C ALA A 651 31.29 -1.87 9.33
N LEU A 652 30.67 -0.69 9.26
CA LEU A 652 29.21 -0.58 9.32
C LEU A 652 28.52 -1.20 8.10
N LEU A 653 29.14 -1.17 6.93
CA LEU A 653 28.62 -1.80 5.71
C LEU A 653 28.60 -3.34 5.80
N GLU A 654 29.44 -3.94 6.64
CA GLU A 654 29.41 -5.37 6.94
C GLU A 654 28.32 -5.74 7.96
N ILE A 655 28.04 -4.83 8.90
CA ILE A 655 27.06 -5.04 9.99
C ILE A 655 25.63 -4.75 9.52
N VAL A 656 25.41 -3.61 8.88
CA VAL A 656 24.10 -3.11 8.46
C VAL A 656 23.81 -3.57 7.03
N LYS A 657 22.99 -4.60 6.89
CA LYS A 657 22.76 -5.27 5.61
C LYS A 657 22.01 -4.41 4.60
N GLY A 658 21.14 -3.54 5.10
CA GLY A 658 20.26 -2.71 4.31
C GLY A 658 19.03 -2.23 5.09
N PRO A 659 18.14 -1.47 4.44
CA PRO A 659 16.83 -1.12 5.00
C PRO A 659 16.04 -2.34 5.48
N ASP A 660 15.19 -2.14 6.48
CA ASP A 660 14.24 -3.12 6.96
C ASP A 660 12.87 -2.45 7.08
N PHE A 661 11.98 -2.74 6.14
CA PHE A 661 10.68 -2.09 6.05
C PHE A 661 9.63 -2.79 6.93
N PRO A 662 8.72 -2.04 7.56
CA PRO A 662 7.63 -2.63 8.35
C PRO A 662 6.71 -3.55 7.54
N THR A 663 6.55 -3.28 6.24
CA THR A 663 5.71 -4.05 5.30
C THR A 663 6.41 -5.29 4.73
N HIS A 664 7.59 -5.64 5.25
CA HIS A 664 8.41 -6.77 4.79
C HIS A 664 8.91 -6.54 3.34
N GLY A 665 8.47 -7.36 2.39
CA GLY A 665 8.81 -7.25 0.98
C GLY A 665 10.25 -7.66 0.66
N LEU A 666 10.62 -7.45 -0.60
CA LEU A 666 11.94 -7.77 -1.14
C LEU A 666 12.69 -6.50 -1.54
N ILE A 667 14.00 -6.46 -1.29
CA ILE A 667 14.92 -5.50 -1.92
C ILE A 667 15.72 -6.22 -3.00
N VAL A 668 15.80 -5.63 -4.19
CA VAL A 668 16.49 -6.22 -5.34
C VAL A 668 17.86 -5.57 -5.53
N GLY A 669 18.92 -6.32 -5.21
CA GLY A 669 20.30 -5.85 -5.30
C GLY A 669 20.81 -5.09 -4.09
N GLN A 670 22.14 -4.93 -4.01
CA GLN A 670 22.83 -4.26 -2.90
C GLN A 670 23.57 -2.98 -3.30
N SER A 671 23.82 -2.74 -4.60
CA SER A 671 24.58 -1.57 -5.06
C SER A 671 23.92 -0.25 -4.64
N ALA A 672 22.60 -0.14 -4.82
CA ALA A 672 21.87 1.07 -4.43
C ALA A 672 21.81 1.31 -2.91
N ILE A 673 21.89 0.25 -2.10
CA ILE A 673 22.02 0.36 -0.65
C ILE A 673 23.40 0.94 -0.31
N GLN A 674 24.45 0.41 -0.93
CA GLN A 674 25.82 0.87 -0.75
C GLN A 674 25.97 2.34 -1.16
N ASP A 675 25.38 2.75 -2.28
CA ASP A 675 25.38 4.16 -2.71
C ASP A 675 24.70 5.07 -1.67
N ALA A 676 23.53 4.65 -1.16
CA ALA A 676 22.81 5.38 -0.12
C ALA A 676 23.63 5.52 1.17
N TYR A 677 24.30 4.46 1.59
CA TYR A 677 25.09 4.47 2.82
C TYR A 677 26.41 5.21 2.69
N ARG A 678 27.04 5.22 1.51
CA ARG A 678 28.31 5.92 1.28
C ARG A 678 28.14 7.40 1.00
N THR A 679 27.09 7.77 0.25
CA THR A 679 26.89 9.16 -0.24
C THR A 679 25.73 9.89 0.41
N GLY A 680 24.87 9.17 1.14
CA GLY A 680 23.60 9.69 1.63
C GLY A 680 22.48 9.70 0.57
N ARG A 681 22.73 9.22 -0.66
CA ARG A 681 21.73 9.14 -1.73
C ARG A 681 21.78 7.82 -2.47
N GLY A 682 20.63 7.22 -2.72
CA GLY A 682 20.54 5.96 -3.45
C GLY A 682 19.12 5.63 -3.89
N SER A 683 19.00 4.71 -4.83
CA SER A 683 17.73 4.36 -5.48
C SER A 683 17.42 2.89 -5.24
N ILE A 684 16.80 2.60 -4.10
CA ILE A 684 16.64 1.24 -3.58
C ILE A 684 15.38 0.63 -4.19
N ARG A 685 15.55 -0.43 -4.98
CA ARG A 685 14.43 -1.10 -5.65
C ARG A 685 13.76 -2.09 -4.71
N MET A 686 12.49 -1.86 -4.43
CA MET A 686 11.62 -2.72 -3.63
C MET A 686 10.70 -3.53 -4.55
N ARG A 687 10.38 -4.76 -4.16
CA ARG A 687 9.54 -5.66 -4.93
C ARG A 687 8.60 -6.43 -4.00
N ALA A 688 7.37 -6.64 -4.45
CA ALA A 688 6.38 -7.46 -3.78
C ALA A 688 6.80 -8.94 -3.75
N VAL A 689 6.41 -9.66 -2.70
CA VAL A 689 6.52 -11.13 -2.65
C VAL A 689 5.33 -11.70 -3.39
N VAL A 690 5.62 -12.47 -4.44
CA VAL A 690 4.60 -13.07 -5.31
C VAL A 690 4.91 -14.55 -5.52
N GLU A 691 3.93 -15.40 -5.22
CA GLU A 691 3.99 -16.83 -5.46
C GLU A 691 3.05 -17.24 -6.60
N VAL A 692 3.38 -18.34 -7.28
CA VAL A 692 2.52 -18.90 -8.33
C VAL A 692 1.77 -20.08 -7.73
N GLU A 693 0.44 -19.98 -7.68
CA GLU A 693 -0.45 -21.04 -7.20
C GLU A 693 -1.40 -21.49 -8.33
N GLU A 694 -2.10 -22.60 -8.12
CA GLU A 694 -3.20 -23.03 -8.99
C GLU A 694 -4.54 -22.85 -8.28
N ASP A 695 -5.52 -22.25 -8.96
CA ASP A 695 -6.87 -22.13 -8.43
C ASP A 695 -7.59 -23.50 -8.37
N LYS A 696 -8.73 -23.57 -7.66
CA LYS A 696 -9.55 -24.80 -7.55
C LYS A 696 -10.02 -25.37 -8.90
N ARG A 697 -9.88 -24.61 -10.00
CA ARG A 697 -10.26 -24.98 -11.37
C ARG A 697 -9.02 -25.30 -12.23
N GLY A 698 -7.82 -25.37 -11.65
CA GLY A 698 -6.55 -25.68 -12.29
C GLY A 698 -5.99 -24.54 -13.16
N ARG A 699 -6.40 -23.28 -12.94
CA ARG A 699 -5.82 -22.12 -13.62
C ARG A 699 -4.65 -21.57 -12.80
N PRO A 700 -3.54 -21.16 -13.44
CA PRO A 700 -2.46 -20.51 -12.72
C PRO A 700 -2.91 -19.14 -12.19
N ALA A 701 -2.47 -18.79 -10.99
CA ALA A 701 -2.73 -17.53 -10.32
C ALA A 701 -1.44 -16.99 -9.71
N LEU A 702 -1.30 -15.66 -9.65
CA LEU A 702 -0.23 -14.98 -8.92
C LEU A 702 -0.80 -14.52 -7.59
N VAL A 703 -0.21 -14.94 -6.49
CA VAL A 703 -0.61 -14.57 -5.13
C VAL A 703 0.41 -13.62 -4.57
N VAL A 704 -0.02 -12.39 -4.30
CA VAL A 704 0.80 -11.35 -3.66
C VAL A 704 0.56 -11.38 -2.16
N SER A 705 1.60 -11.66 -1.39
CA SER A 705 1.53 -11.78 0.08
C SER A 705 2.14 -10.58 0.83
N GLU A 706 3.07 -9.86 0.18
CA GLU A 706 3.76 -8.70 0.77
C GLU A 706 3.96 -7.63 -0.31
N LEU A 707 3.79 -6.36 0.05
CA LEU A 707 3.89 -5.22 -0.86
C LEU A 707 5.09 -4.33 -0.49
N PRO A 708 5.64 -3.57 -1.46
CA PRO A 708 6.65 -2.57 -1.17
C PRO A 708 6.17 -1.53 -0.14
N TYR A 709 7.13 -0.91 0.56
CA TYR A 709 6.83 0.07 1.61
C TYR A 709 6.06 1.28 1.05
N GLN A 710 5.04 1.73 1.80
CA GLN A 710 4.12 2.83 1.43
C GLN A 710 3.24 2.58 0.19
N VAL A 711 3.15 1.34 -0.30
CA VAL A 711 2.20 0.99 -1.37
C VAL A 711 0.85 0.63 -0.76
N ASN A 712 -0.20 1.31 -1.22
CA ASN A 712 -1.57 1.03 -0.83
C ASN A 712 -2.14 -0.12 -1.71
N PRO A 713 -2.63 -1.22 -1.11
CA PRO A 713 -3.13 -2.39 -1.85
C PRO A 713 -4.34 -2.09 -2.74
N ASP A 714 -5.28 -1.26 -2.29
CA ASP A 714 -6.50 -0.93 -3.02
C ASP A 714 -6.17 -0.11 -4.28
N ASN A 715 -5.35 0.93 -4.12
CA ASN A 715 -4.89 1.76 -5.24
C ASN A 715 -4.08 0.96 -6.26
N LEU A 716 -3.30 -0.02 -5.79
CA LEU A 716 -2.57 -0.93 -6.66
C LEU A 716 -3.52 -1.81 -7.46
N ALA A 717 -4.55 -2.39 -6.82
CA ALA A 717 -5.54 -3.23 -7.48
C ALA A 717 -6.33 -2.44 -8.54
N GLU A 718 -6.77 -1.22 -8.21
CA GLU A 718 -7.41 -0.28 -9.15
C GLU A 718 -6.50 -0.01 -10.35
N ARG A 719 -5.23 0.30 -10.09
CA ARG A 719 -4.26 0.61 -11.16
C ARG A 719 -4.00 -0.59 -12.09
N ILE A 720 -3.96 -1.81 -11.55
CA ILE A 720 -3.85 -3.02 -12.38
C ILE A 720 -5.08 -3.16 -13.27
N ALA A 721 -6.28 -2.96 -12.72
CA ALA A 721 -7.54 -3.06 -13.48
C ALA A 721 -7.61 -2.03 -14.64
N GLU A 722 -7.18 -0.79 -14.40
CA GLU A 722 -7.07 0.24 -15.43
C GLU A 722 -6.13 -0.18 -16.57
N LEU A 723 -4.93 -0.68 -16.25
CA LEU A 723 -3.93 -1.08 -17.23
C LEU A 723 -4.38 -2.29 -18.08
N ILE A 724 -5.20 -3.17 -17.52
CA ILE A 724 -5.86 -4.25 -18.27
C ILE A 724 -6.88 -3.67 -19.25
N LYS A 725 -7.71 -2.71 -18.81
CA LYS A 725 -8.71 -2.04 -19.65
C LYS A 725 -8.09 -1.26 -20.80
N GLU A 726 -6.93 -0.64 -20.57
CA GLU A 726 -6.14 0.06 -21.60
C GLU A 726 -5.40 -0.89 -22.56
N GLY A 727 -5.40 -2.21 -22.30
CA GLY A 727 -4.68 -3.20 -23.10
C GLY A 727 -3.16 -3.20 -22.92
N LYS A 728 -2.64 -2.51 -21.89
CA LYS A 728 -1.21 -2.46 -21.56
C LYS A 728 -0.76 -3.68 -20.76
N LEU A 729 -1.64 -4.27 -19.96
CA LEU A 729 -1.42 -5.54 -19.26
C LEU A 729 -2.33 -6.63 -19.85
N GLY A 730 -1.72 -7.74 -20.27
CA GLY A 730 -2.41 -8.91 -20.80
C GLY A 730 -2.20 -10.16 -19.94
N GLY A 731 -3.04 -11.18 -20.14
CA GLY A 731 -2.89 -12.48 -19.47
C GLY A 731 -3.53 -12.61 -18.09
N ILE A 732 -4.09 -11.53 -17.53
CA ILE A 732 -4.89 -11.55 -16.29
C ILE A 732 -6.36 -11.72 -16.65
N ALA A 733 -7.05 -12.60 -15.94
CA ALA A 733 -8.47 -12.90 -16.09
C ALA A 733 -9.31 -12.26 -14.97
N ASP A 734 -8.78 -12.19 -13.75
CA ASP A 734 -9.49 -11.72 -12.56
C ASP A 734 -8.51 -11.19 -11.50
N ILE A 735 -8.97 -10.30 -10.62
CA ILE A 735 -8.21 -9.73 -9.49
C ILE A 735 -9.10 -9.85 -8.25
N ARG A 736 -8.54 -10.41 -7.18
CA ARG A 736 -9.29 -10.78 -5.98
C ARG A 736 -8.48 -10.36 -4.76
N ASP A 737 -9.11 -9.74 -3.78
CA ASP A 737 -8.49 -9.50 -2.48
C ASP A 737 -9.06 -10.52 -1.48
N GLU A 738 -8.22 -11.47 -1.07
CA GLU A 738 -8.51 -12.51 -0.08
C GLU A 738 -7.83 -12.19 1.27
N SER A 739 -7.48 -10.92 1.50
CA SER A 739 -6.83 -10.48 2.74
C SER A 739 -7.76 -10.68 3.94
N SER A 740 -7.24 -11.28 5.02
CA SER A 740 -7.98 -11.46 6.28
C SER A 740 -7.06 -11.40 7.49
N GLY A 741 -7.62 -11.16 8.68
CA GLY A 741 -6.86 -11.19 9.93
C GLY A 741 -6.16 -12.52 10.23
N ARG A 742 -6.60 -13.64 9.60
CA ARG A 742 -5.98 -14.97 9.76
C ARG A 742 -4.94 -15.30 8.68
N THR A 743 -5.14 -14.84 7.45
CA THR A 743 -4.30 -15.16 6.29
C THR A 743 -3.23 -14.11 6.03
N GLY A 744 -3.34 -12.93 6.66
CA GLY A 744 -2.55 -11.76 6.29
C GLY A 744 -3.02 -11.19 4.95
N MET A 745 -2.21 -10.33 4.35
CA MET A 745 -2.49 -9.77 3.04
C MET A 745 -2.37 -10.86 1.97
N ARG A 746 -3.38 -10.96 1.09
CA ARG A 746 -3.41 -11.96 0.02
C ARG A 746 -4.19 -11.45 -1.18
N ILE A 747 -3.49 -10.84 -2.14
CA ILE A 747 -4.10 -10.39 -3.40
C ILE A 747 -3.85 -11.46 -4.47
N VAL A 748 -4.91 -12.01 -5.04
CA VAL A 748 -4.85 -13.09 -6.03
C VAL A 748 -5.18 -12.56 -7.43
N LEU A 749 -4.22 -12.68 -8.34
CA LEU A 749 -4.36 -12.33 -9.76
C LEU A 749 -4.52 -13.62 -10.57
N VAL A 750 -5.76 -13.97 -10.93
CA VAL A 750 -6.05 -15.18 -11.70
C VAL A 750 -5.66 -14.97 -13.15
N LEU A 751 -4.89 -15.90 -13.73
CA LEU A 751 -4.40 -15.79 -15.09
C LEU A 751 -5.32 -16.48 -16.10
N LYS A 752 -5.18 -16.09 -17.37
CA LYS A 752 -5.80 -16.81 -18.50
C LYS A 752 -5.10 -18.17 -18.70
N ARG A 753 -5.82 -19.16 -19.26
CA ARG A 753 -5.33 -20.55 -19.41
C ARG A 753 -4.05 -20.67 -20.24
N ASP A 754 -3.85 -19.77 -21.18
CA ASP A 754 -2.71 -19.69 -22.10
C ASP A 754 -1.63 -18.70 -21.63
N ALA A 755 -1.86 -17.99 -20.52
CA ALA A 755 -0.93 -16.99 -20.03
C ALA A 755 0.21 -17.63 -19.22
N VAL A 756 1.45 -17.25 -19.54
CA VAL A 756 2.64 -17.68 -18.81
C VAL A 756 2.81 -16.79 -17.58
N ALA A 757 2.66 -17.37 -16.38
CA ALA A 757 2.69 -16.64 -15.09
C ALA A 757 3.90 -15.71 -14.93
N LYS A 758 5.10 -16.20 -15.29
CA LYS A 758 6.34 -15.42 -15.22
C LYS A 758 6.33 -14.18 -16.13
N VAL A 759 5.74 -14.27 -17.32
CA VAL A 759 5.65 -13.14 -18.26
C VAL A 759 4.67 -12.09 -17.74
N VAL A 760 3.52 -12.52 -17.21
CA VAL A 760 2.54 -11.61 -16.61
C VAL A 760 3.14 -10.91 -15.39
N LEU A 761 3.81 -11.64 -14.51
CA LEU A 761 4.48 -11.10 -13.32
C LEU A 761 5.55 -10.06 -13.68
N ASN A 762 6.38 -10.31 -14.70
CA ASN A 762 7.38 -9.33 -15.13
C ASN A 762 6.76 -8.05 -15.70
N ASN A 763 5.65 -8.16 -16.45
CA ASN A 763 4.92 -6.99 -16.92
C ASN A 763 4.26 -6.22 -15.77
N LEU A 764 3.74 -6.92 -14.77
CA LEU A 764 3.22 -6.31 -13.55
C LEU A 764 4.32 -5.51 -12.83
N TYR A 765 5.49 -6.08 -12.59
CA TYR A 765 6.63 -5.34 -12.00
C TYR A 765 7.09 -4.13 -12.83
N LYS A 766 6.88 -4.13 -14.15
CA LYS A 766 7.28 -3.01 -15.01
C LYS A 766 6.27 -1.86 -15.00
N HIS A 767 4.99 -2.17 -14.82
CA HIS A 767 3.90 -1.22 -15.05
C HIS A 767 3.13 -0.83 -13.78
N THR A 768 3.39 -1.49 -12.65
CA THR A 768 2.63 -1.31 -11.40
C THR A 768 3.57 -1.14 -10.20
N GLN A 769 3.02 -0.71 -9.07
CA GLN A 769 3.74 -0.56 -7.79
C GLN A 769 4.04 -1.91 -7.09
N LEU A 770 3.81 -3.05 -7.76
CA LEU A 770 4.38 -4.33 -7.30
C LEU A 770 5.91 -4.32 -7.33
N GLN A 771 6.51 -3.39 -8.06
CA GLN A 771 7.89 -3.03 -7.91
C GLN A 771 8.00 -1.51 -7.88
N GLU A 772 8.55 -0.97 -6.81
CA GLU A 772 8.67 0.46 -6.59
C GLU A 772 10.11 0.82 -6.20
N THR A 773 10.48 2.08 -6.37
CA THR A 773 11.83 2.56 -6.07
C THR A 773 11.77 3.53 -4.90
N PHE A 774 12.44 3.18 -3.81
CA PHE A 774 12.66 4.07 -2.69
C PHE A 774 13.88 4.96 -2.97
N GLY A 775 13.64 6.23 -3.31
CA GLY A 775 14.69 7.23 -3.48
C GLY A 775 15.21 7.70 -2.12
N ALA A 776 16.21 7.01 -1.58
CA ALA A 776 16.84 7.34 -0.32
C ALA A 776 17.56 8.70 -0.44
N ASN A 777 17.24 9.62 0.47
CA ASN A 777 17.87 10.91 0.62
C ASN A 777 18.09 11.20 2.10
N MET A 778 19.29 10.90 2.57
CA MET A 778 19.66 10.84 3.97
C MET A 778 20.02 12.23 4.52
N LEU A 779 19.01 13.09 4.61
CA LEU A 779 19.14 14.49 5.04
C LEU A 779 18.57 14.67 6.47
N ALA A 780 19.35 15.23 7.38
CA ALA A 780 18.93 15.55 8.75
C ALA A 780 19.53 16.87 9.23
N LEU A 781 19.01 17.41 10.33
CA LEU A 781 19.60 18.58 10.98
C LEU A 781 20.78 18.15 11.85
N VAL A 782 21.92 18.81 11.65
CA VAL A 782 23.10 18.75 12.52
C VAL A 782 23.32 20.16 13.04
N ASP A 783 23.14 20.36 14.35
CA ASP A 783 23.24 21.67 15.00
C ASP A 783 22.36 22.75 14.33
N GLY A 784 21.13 22.37 13.96
CA GLY A 784 20.17 23.26 13.29
C GLY A 784 20.42 23.48 11.80
N VAL A 785 21.45 22.86 11.21
CA VAL A 785 21.79 23.00 9.79
C VAL A 785 21.46 21.71 9.02
N PRO A 786 20.71 21.77 7.91
CA PRO A 786 20.44 20.60 7.07
C PRO A 786 21.73 20.06 6.43
N ARG A 787 22.06 18.79 6.67
CA ARG A 787 23.20 18.12 6.06
C ARG A 787 22.80 16.76 5.49
N THR A 788 23.36 16.43 4.33
CA THR A 788 23.28 15.06 3.78
C THR A 788 24.39 14.25 4.43
N LEU A 789 24.03 13.13 5.06
CA LEU A 789 24.93 12.34 5.87
C LEU A 789 25.06 10.92 5.31
N ASN A 790 26.24 10.33 5.47
CA ASN A 790 26.47 8.91 5.22
C ASN A 790 26.14 8.08 6.48
N LEU A 791 26.14 6.75 6.37
CA LEU A 791 25.76 5.85 7.48
C LEU A 791 26.67 6.02 8.72
N ALA A 792 27.97 6.17 8.52
CA ALA A 792 28.93 6.36 9.60
C ALA A 792 28.67 7.64 10.38
N GLN A 793 28.35 8.74 9.69
CA GLN A 793 28.03 10.02 10.32
C GLN A 793 26.78 9.94 11.20
N PHE A 794 25.70 9.28 10.75
CA PHE A 794 24.52 9.08 11.60
C PHE A 794 24.86 8.37 12.91
N ILE A 795 25.59 7.26 12.83
CA ILE A 795 25.95 6.47 14.02
C ILE A 795 26.86 7.26 14.95
N ARG A 796 27.85 7.99 14.41
CA ARG A 796 28.77 8.81 15.21
C ARG A 796 28.05 9.93 15.94
N TYR A 797 27.20 10.71 15.24
CA TYR A 797 26.43 11.78 15.88
C TYR A 797 25.48 11.24 16.96
N TYR A 798 24.90 10.06 16.74
CA TYR A 798 24.09 9.40 17.76
C TYR A 798 24.92 8.98 18.98
N VAL A 799 26.10 8.37 18.77
CA VAL A 799 27.02 7.97 19.85
C VAL A 799 27.49 9.18 20.66
N GLU A 800 27.89 10.26 19.99
CA GLU A 800 28.29 11.52 20.62
C GLU A 800 27.16 12.09 21.50
N HIS A 801 25.93 12.10 20.98
CA HIS A 801 24.75 12.50 21.75
C HIS A 801 24.54 11.62 22.98
N GLN A 802 24.62 10.29 22.85
CA GLN A 802 24.45 9.39 23.99
C GLN A 802 25.53 9.58 25.05
N ILE A 803 26.80 9.79 24.66
CA ILE A 803 27.88 10.07 25.61
C ILE A 803 27.62 11.38 26.36
N GLU A 804 27.17 12.43 25.67
CA GLU A 804 26.83 13.70 26.31
C GLU A 804 25.63 13.57 27.26
N VAL A 805 24.58 12.82 26.88
CA VAL A 805 23.44 12.49 27.75
C VAL A 805 23.92 11.78 29.02
N ILE A 806 24.77 10.76 28.91
CA ILE A 806 25.32 10.04 30.07
C ILE A 806 26.18 10.95 30.94
N ARG A 807 27.00 11.80 30.34
CA ARG A 807 27.83 12.77 31.07
C ARG A 807 26.97 13.78 31.83
N ARG A 808 25.95 14.37 31.21
CA ARG A 808 25.03 15.32 31.85
C ARG A 808 24.23 14.65 32.97
N ARG A 809 23.67 13.46 32.71
CA ARG A 809 22.98 12.64 33.72
C ARG A 809 23.86 12.38 34.93
N THR A 810 25.10 11.95 34.70
CA THR A 810 26.06 11.64 35.76
C THR A 810 26.45 12.90 36.54
N ALA A 811 26.64 14.04 35.85
CA ALA A 811 26.92 15.32 36.50
C ALA A 811 25.73 15.83 37.33
N PHE A 812 24.50 15.66 36.85
CA PHE A 812 23.28 15.98 37.59
C PHE A 812 23.16 15.14 38.86
N ARG A 813 23.30 13.81 38.73
CA ARG A 813 23.28 12.88 39.87
C ARG A 813 24.40 13.19 40.85
N LEU A 814 25.61 13.50 40.37
CA LEU A 814 26.74 13.88 41.22
C LEU A 814 26.42 15.15 42.01
N ARG A 815 25.93 16.20 41.33
CA ARG A 815 25.52 17.45 41.98
C ARG A 815 24.47 17.20 43.06
N LYS A 816 23.44 16.40 42.78
CA LYS A 816 22.39 16.05 43.75
C LYS A 816 22.89 15.21 44.92
N ALA A 817 23.75 14.24 44.65
CA ALA A 817 24.39 13.43 45.68
C ALA A 817 25.31 14.28 46.56
N GLU A 818 26.09 15.20 45.98
CA GLU A 818 26.96 16.14 46.71
C GLU A 818 26.17 17.14 47.53
N GLU A 819 25.11 17.74 47.00
CA GLU A 819 24.17 18.60 47.75
C GLU A 819 23.64 17.85 48.98
N ARG A 820 23.23 16.58 48.82
CA ARG A 820 22.70 15.78 49.92
C ARG A 820 23.77 15.37 50.93
N ALA A 821 24.91 14.88 50.45
CA ALA A 821 26.04 14.48 51.30
C ALA A 821 26.59 15.68 52.07
N HIS A 822 26.61 16.87 51.47
CA HIS A 822 27.00 18.11 52.13
C HIS A 822 26.15 18.37 53.37
N ILE A 823 24.82 18.27 53.29
CA ILE A 823 23.95 18.38 54.47
C ILE A 823 24.26 17.30 55.51
N LEU A 824 24.37 16.04 55.09
CA LEU A 824 24.63 14.92 56.00
C LEU A 824 25.99 15.02 56.70
N ARG A 825 27.04 15.54 56.04
CA ARG A 825 28.34 15.83 56.64
C ARG A 825 28.22 16.84 57.78
N GLY A 826 27.42 17.90 57.58
CA GLY A 826 27.11 18.90 58.61
C GLY A 826 26.36 18.28 59.79
N LEU A 827 25.34 17.46 59.51
CA LEU A 827 24.58 16.74 60.54
C LEU A 827 25.45 15.73 61.31
N ALA A 828 26.33 15.00 60.62
CA ALA A 828 27.25 14.05 61.24
C ALA A 828 28.23 14.77 62.20
N LYS A 829 28.86 15.87 61.75
CA LYS A 829 29.69 16.73 62.61
C LYS A 829 28.92 17.23 63.84
N ALA A 830 27.67 17.65 63.66
CA ALA A 830 26.83 18.11 64.76
C ALA A 830 26.46 16.99 65.75
N LEU A 831 26.24 15.76 65.25
CA LEU A 831 25.94 14.59 66.08
C LEU A 831 27.17 14.10 66.87
N ASP A 832 28.37 14.32 66.35
CA ASP A 832 29.63 14.00 67.05
C ASP A 832 29.96 15.02 68.16
N ALA A 833 29.53 16.27 68.01
CA ALA A 833 29.70 17.36 68.98
C ALA A 833 28.36 17.84 69.60
N LEU A 834 27.41 16.92 69.81
CA LEU A 834 26.01 17.25 70.10
C LEU A 834 25.81 18.15 71.33
N ASP A 835 26.49 17.86 72.44
CA ASP A 835 26.35 18.64 73.67
C ASP A 835 26.84 20.09 73.50
N GLU A 836 27.92 20.28 72.75
CA GLU A 836 28.50 21.59 72.44
C GLU A 836 27.59 22.41 71.51
N VAL A 837 26.98 21.73 70.52
CA VAL A 837 25.99 22.29 69.61
C VAL A 837 24.73 22.74 70.38
N ILE A 838 24.18 21.91 71.25
CA ILE A 838 23.01 22.27 72.07
C ILE A 838 23.34 23.42 73.02
N ALA A 839 24.51 23.40 73.66
CA ALA A 839 24.96 24.45 74.55
C ALA A 839 25.12 25.80 73.82
N LEU A 840 25.69 25.79 72.61
CA LEU A 840 25.80 26.95 71.74
C LEU A 840 24.43 27.50 71.34
N ILE A 841 23.51 26.64 70.87
CA ILE A 841 22.16 27.07 70.46
C ILE A 841 21.40 27.68 71.65
N ARG A 842 21.49 27.07 72.84
CA ARG A 842 20.80 27.55 74.05
C ARG A 842 21.34 28.88 74.60
N ARG A 843 22.62 29.20 74.38
CA ARG A 843 23.24 30.45 74.85
C ARG A 843 23.13 31.60 73.84
N SER A 844 22.82 31.32 72.59
CA SER A 844 22.68 32.33 71.54
C SER A 844 21.34 33.08 71.67
N PRO A 845 21.34 34.42 71.69
CA PRO A 845 20.11 35.22 71.81
C PRO A 845 19.19 35.16 70.58
N THR A 846 19.75 34.97 69.39
CA THR A 846 19.00 34.89 68.13
C THR A 846 19.38 33.67 67.29
N VAL A 847 18.53 33.32 66.32
CA VAL A 847 18.79 32.25 65.35
C VAL A 847 20.01 32.58 64.48
N ASP A 848 20.22 33.85 64.14
CA ASP A 848 21.39 34.29 63.37
C ASP A 848 22.68 34.14 64.19
N ASP A 849 22.67 34.51 65.48
CA ASP A 849 23.79 34.29 66.39
C ASP A 849 24.13 32.80 66.55
N ALA A 850 23.10 31.94 66.63
CA ALA A 850 23.27 30.49 66.68
C ALA A 850 23.87 29.95 65.36
N ARG A 851 23.38 30.40 64.22
CA ARG A 851 23.88 30.02 62.88
C ARG A 851 25.35 30.41 62.70
N GLN A 852 25.69 31.68 62.95
CA GLN A 852 27.07 32.17 62.88
C GLN A 852 28.00 31.49 63.89
N GLY A 853 27.46 31.14 65.07
CA GLY A 853 28.15 30.32 66.06
C GLY A 853 28.44 28.90 65.57
N LEU A 854 27.48 28.24 64.92
CA LEU A 854 27.61 26.87 64.42
C LEU A 854 28.60 26.79 63.25
N ILE A 855 28.55 27.77 62.34
CA ILE A 855 29.51 27.94 61.23
C ILE A 855 30.95 27.94 61.77
N ARG A 856 31.22 28.74 62.82
CA ARG A 856 32.54 28.81 63.44
C ARG A 856 32.91 27.57 64.26
N LEU A 857 31.96 26.99 64.98
CA LEU A 857 32.21 25.85 65.88
C LEU A 857 32.53 24.56 65.12
N LEU A 858 31.77 24.27 64.06
CA LEU A 858 31.87 23.00 63.32
C LEU A 858 32.64 23.12 62.00
N GLU A 859 33.10 24.34 61.66
CA GLU A 859 33.70 24.67 60.37
C GLU A 859 32.81 24.19 59.21
N ILE A 860 31.61 24.75 59.16
CA ILE A 860 30.54 24.41 58.21
C ILE A 860 29.99 25.67 57.54
N ASP A 861 29.26 25.53 56.45
CA ASP A 861 28.63 26.67 55.79
C ASP A 861 27.23 27.00 56.32
N GLU A 862 26.63 28.04 55.75
CA GLU A 862 25.31 28.51 56.16
C GLU A 862 24.20 27.49 55.92
N ILE A 863 24.28 26.74 54.82
CA ILE A 863 23.28 25.74 54.45
C ILE A 863 23.29 24.59 55.47
N GLN A 864 24.47 24.09 55.81
CA GLN A 864 24.67 23.06 56.84
C GLN A 864 24.24 23.55 58.23
N ALA A 865 24.62 24.77 58.61
CA ALA A 865 24.22 25.35 59.89
C ALA A 865 22.70 25.50 60.00
N THR A 866 22.03 25.91 58.92
CA THR A 866 20.57 25.98 58.86
C THR A 866 19.94 24.59 58.99
N ALA A 867 20.45 23.59 58.27
CA ALA A 867 19.96 22.21 58.37
C ALA A 867 20.13 21.61 59.79
N ILE A 868 21.17 22.00 60.53
CA ILE A 868 21.35 21.61 61.94
C ILE A 868 20.32 22.29 62.84
N LEU A 869 20.03 23.58 62.62
CA LEU A 869 19.01 24.31 63.38
C LEU A 869 17.60 23.76 63.13
N ASP A 870 17.32 23.32 61.91
CA ASP A 870 16.04 22.71 61.51
C ASP A 870 15.92 21.23 61.95
N MET A 871 16.97 20.67 62.57
CA MET A 871 17.00 19.28 62.99
C MET A 871 16.02 19.01 64.13
N GLN A 872 15.14 18.04 63.93
CA GLN A 872 14.15 17.64 64.94
C GLN A 872 14.77 16.70 65.98
N LEU A 873 14.39 16.86 67.26
CA LEU A 873 14.91 16.06 68.39
C LEU A 873 14.81 14.54 68.18
N ARG A 874 13.80 14.06 67.44
CA ARG A 874 13.65 12.62 67.11
C ARG A 874 14.83 12.04 66.31
N ARG A 875 15.56 12.88 65.55
CA ARG A 875 16.74 12.47 64.77
C ARG A 875 17.97 12.15 65.63
N LEU A 876 17.93 12.51 66.93
CA LEU A 876 19.00 12.22 67.90
C LEU A 876 18.93 10.78 68.45
N ALA A 877 17.85 10.05 68.19
CA ALA A 877 17.75 8.65 68.57
C ALA A 877 18.88 7.83 67.93
N ALA A 878 19.42 6.84 68.66
CA ALA A 878 20.60 6.07 68.22
C ALA A 878 20.44 5.45 66.82
N LEU A 879 19.24 4.94 66.49
CA LEU A 879 18.93 4.37 65.17
C LEU A 879 18.90 5.43 64.06
N GLU A 880 18.41 6.63 64.34
CA GLU A 880 18.37 7.73 63.36
C GLU A 880 19.75 8.32 63.12
N ARG A 881 20.59 8.42 64.16
CA ARG A 881 22.01 8.75 64.02
C ARG A 881 22.73 7.74 63.13
N GLN A 882 22.55 6.45 63.39
CA GLN A 882 23.18 5.40 62.58
C GLN A 882 22.71 5.50 61.12
N ARG A 883 21.41 5.71 60.89
CA ARG A 883 20.87 5.90 59.54
C ARG A 883 21.49 7.07 58.80
N ILE A 884 21.72 8.21 59.47
CA ILE A 884 22.38 9.38 58.87
C ILE A 884 23.82 9.04 58.45
N LEU A 885 24.57 8.32 59.29
CA LEU A 885 25.93 7.89 58.98
C LEU A 885 25.97 6.86 57.85
N ASP A 886 25.06 5.89 57.86
CA ASP A 886 24.95 4.87 56.81
C ASP A 886 24.56 5.49 55.46
N ASP A 887 23.60 6.43 55.46
CA ASP A 887 23.17 7.15 54.26
C ASP A 887 24.30 8.04 53.72
N LEU A 888 25.06 8.70 54.60
CA LEU A 888 26.26 9.45 54.20
C LEU A 888 27.32 8.52 53.59
N ALA A 889 27.63 7.39 54.23
CA ALA A 889 28.62 6.44 53.73
C ALA A 889 28.24 5.88 52.35
N LYS A 890 26.95 5.58 52.13
CA LYS A 890 26.44 5.17 50.82
C LYS A 890 26.61 6.26 49.77
N LEU A 891 26.25 7.51 50.11
CA LEU A 891 26.39 8.64 49.20
C LEU A 891 27.85 8.95 48.87
N GLU A 892 28.80 8.79 49.80
CA GLU A 892 30.23 8.97 49.50
C GLU A 892 30.74 7.92 48.50
N ILE A 893 30.28 6.67 48.61
CA ILE A 893 30.59 5.61 47.63
C ILE A 893 30.00 5.97 46.26
N GLU A 894 28.74 6.42 46.23
CA GLU A 894 28.06 6.83 45.00
C GLU A 894 28.75 8.04 44.35
N ILE A 895 29.11 9.07 45.12
CA ILE A 895 29.85 10.25 44.65
C ILE A 895 31.20 9.85 44.06
N ALA A 896 31.93 8.95 44.71
CA ALA A 896 33.20 8.46 44.21
C ALA A 896 33.03 7.73 42.86
N ASP A 897 31.98 6.90 42.73
CA ASP A 897 31.67 6.21 41.49
C ASP A 897 31.28 7.18 40.36
N LEU A 898 30.38 8.13 40.63
CA LEU A 898 29.94 9.15 39.67
C LEU A 898 31.11 10.03 39.20
N LYS A 899 32.01 10.42 40.11
CA LYS A 899 33.26 11.13 39.76
C LYS A 899 34.16 10.29 38.87
N ASP A 900 34.29 9.00 39.15
CA ASP A 900 35.09 8.10 38.33
C ASP A 900 34.50 7.90 36.92
N ILE A 901 33.16 7.83 36.80
CA ILE A 901 32.46 7.79 35.50
C ILE A 901 32.75 9.07 34.70
N LEU A 902 32.65 10.26 35.32
CA LEU A 902 32.94 11.52 34.63
C LEU A 902 34.41 11.65 34.22
N ALA A 903 35.34 11.10 35.00
CA ALA A 903 36.76 11.15 34.71
C ALA A 903 37.20 10.18 33.60
N LYS A 904 36.45 9.09 33.36
CA LYS A 904 36.83 8.01 32.44
C LYS A 904 35.83 7.86 31.28
N PRO A 905 36.14 8.37 30.07
CA PRO A 905 35.31 8.20 28.88
C PRO A 905 35.01 6.73 28.55
N GLU A 906 35.93 5.81 28.85
CA GLU A 906 35.72 4.36 28.70
C GLU A 906 34.54 3.85 29.53
N ARG A 907 34.36 4.36 30.77
CA ARG A 907 33.22 4.00 31.61
C ARG A 907 31.91 4.56 31.05
N GLN A 908 31.93 5.77 30.50
CA GLN A 908 30.75 6.37 29.86
C GLN A 908 30.32 5.53 28.65
N ARG A 909 31.26 5.16 27.77
CA ARG A 909 30.97 4.27 26.64
C ARG A 909 30.46 2.92 27.08
N LYS A 910 31.02 2.33 28.14
CA LYS A 910 30.55 1.07 28.71
C LYS A 910 29.09 1.17 29.20
N ILE A 911 28.72 2.25 29.87
CA ILE A 911 27.33 2.48 30.30
C ILE A 911 26.38 2.60 29.09
N VAL A 912 26.76 3.36 28.06
CA VAL A 912 25.97 3.46 26.82
C VAL A 912 25.81 2.07 26.17
N SER A 913 26.91 1.31 26.10
CA SER A 913 26.94 -0.05 25.53
C SER A 913 26.02 -1.01 26.28
N GLU A 914 26.08 -1.05 27.61
CA GLU A 914 25.27 -1.94 28.44
C GLU A 914 23.78 -1.58 28.37
N GLU A 915 23.44 -0.29 28.49
CA GLU A 915 22.05 0.17 28.45
C GLU A 915 21.42 -0.04 27.06
N LEU A 916 22.16 0.22 25.97
CA LEU A 916 21.66 -0.06 24.61
C LEU A 916 21.50 -1.57 24.38
N SER A 917 22.42 -2.40 24.89
CA SER A 917 22.32 -3.85 24.77
C SER A 917 21.08 -4.41 25.47
N GLU A 918 20.72 -3.88 26.63
CA GLU A 918 19.49 -4.24 27.35
C GLU A 918 18.25 -3.90 26.52
N ILE A 919 18.21 -2.70 25.93
CA ILE A 919 17.10 -2.25 25.08
C ILE A 919 16.98 -3.12 23.82
N VAL A 920 18.10 -3.40 23.14
CA VAL A 920 18.14 -4.26 21.94
C VAL A 920 17.71 -5.70 22.28
N ALA A 921 18.12 -6.23 23.44
CA ALA A 921 17.70 -7.56 23.89
C ALA A 921 16.18 -7.62 24.17
N LYS A 922 15.61 -6.55 24.72
CA LYS A 922 14.19 -6.47 25.06
C LYS A 922 13.29 -6.22 23.84
N TRP A 923 13.71 -5.38 22.90
CA TRP A 923 12.86 -4.85 21.82
C TRP A 923 13.32 -5.21 20.41
N GLY A 924 14.54 -5.73 20.24
CA GLY A 924 15.07 -6.12 18.94
C GLY A 924 14.39 -7.37 18.40
N ASP A 925 13.97 -7.32 17.15
CA ASP A 925 13.29 -8.39 16.42
C ASP A 925 14.10 -8.87 15.21
N GLU A 926 13.65 -9.97 14.59
CA GLU A 926 14.24 -10.48 13.35
C GLU A 926 14.00 -9.52 12.17
N ARG A 927 14.88 -9.60 11.19
CA ARG A 927 14.76 -8.86 9.93
C ARG A 927 13.50 -9.29 9.17
N ARG A 928 12.72 -8.32 8.70
CA ARG A 928 11.47 -8.52 7.94
C ARG A 928 11.72 -8.57 6.44
N THR A 929 12.40 -7.54 5.92
CA THR A 929 12.67 -7.39 4.48
C THR A 929 13.81 -8.30 4.04
N LYS A 930 13.61 -9.06 2.96
CA LYS A 930 14.62 -9.94 2.38
C LYS A 930 15.36 -9.24 1.24
N ILE A 931 16.69 -9.30 1.26
CA ILE A 931 17.52 -8.77 0.18
C ILE A 931 17.85 -9.92 -0.76
N ILE A 932 17.38 -9.84 -2.01
CA ILE A 932 17.70 -10.81 -3.05
C ILE A 932 18.79 -10.27 -3.98
N PRO A 933 19.64 -11.14 -4.53
CA PRO A 933 20.60 -10.72 -5.55
C PRO A 933 19.89 -9.98 -6.69
N PHE A 934 20.57 -8.98 -7.23
CA PHE A 934 20.15 -8.41 -8.50
C PHE A 934 20.51 -9.43 -9.58
N ASP A 935 19.61 -10.38 -9.82
CA ASP A 935 19.60 -11.11 -11.07
C ASP A 935 19.23 -10.07 -12.12
N GLY A 936 20.26 -9.46 -12.74
CA GLY A 936 20.08 -8.52 -13.83
C GLY A 936 19.08 -9.11 -14.81
N GLU A 937 18.15 -8.27 -15.32
CA GLU A 937 16.96 -8.66 -16.11
C GLU A 937 17.02 -10.12 -16.53
N VAL A 938 16.46 -11.04 -15.71
CA VAL A 938 16.56 -12.49 -15.95
C VAL A 938 16.19 -12.73 -17.40
N SER A 939 17.20 -13.06 -18.20
CA SER A 939 17.02 -13.18 -19.62
C SER A 939 16.23 -14.47 -19.83
N MET A 940 15.34 -14.48 -20.81
CA MET A 940 14.59 -15.68 -21.17
C MET A 940 15.53 -16.88 -21.49
N GLU A 941 16.79 -16.59 -21.83
CA GLU A 941 17.86 -17.55 -22.14
C GLU A 941 18.24 -18.42 -20.93
N ASP A 942 18.28 -17.87 -19.70
CA ASP A 942 18.71 -18.61 -18.49
C ASP A 942 17.71 -19.69 -18.03
N LEU A 943 16.51 -19.72 -18.63
CA LEU A 943 15.45 -20.68 -18.34
C LEU A 943 15.40 -21.85 -19.33
N ILE A 944 16.22 -21.79 -20.38
CA ILE A 944 16.24 -22.78 -21.44
C ILE A 944 17.43 -23.70 -21.19
N ALA A 945 17.24 -25.02 -21.24
CA ALA A 945 18.35 -25.94 -21.10
C ALA A 945 19.26 -25.86 -22.33
N ARG A 946 20.57 -25.84 -22.12
CA ARG A 946 21.57 -26.07 -23.19
C ARG A 946 21.50 -27.53 -23.61
N GLU A 947 20.82 -27.79 -24.73
CA GLU A 947 20.73 -29.11 -25.36
C GLU A 947 21.08 -28.99 -26.84
N ASP A 948 21.63 -30.06 -27.43
CA ASP A 948 21.91 -30.09 -28.86
C ASP A 948 20.62 -30.33 -29.63
N VAL A 949 20.39 -29.50 -30.65
CA VAL A 949 19.23 -29.56 -31.53
C VAL A 949 19.66 -29.56 -32.99
N VAL A 950 18.89 -30.28 -33.80
CA VAL A 950 19.01 -30.29 -35.25
C VAL A 950 18.13 -29.18 -35.81
N VAL A 951 18.75 -28.21 -36.47
CA VAL A 951 18.07 -27.12 -37.17
C VAL A 951 17.92 -27.49 -38.65
N THR A 952 16.73 -27.31 -39.20
CA THR A 952 16.43 -27.54 -40.61
C THR A 952 15.79 -26.31 -41.21
N ILE A 953 16.36 -25.79 -42.30
CA ILE A 953 15.85 -24.62 -43.02
C ILE A 953 15.67 -24.99 -44.49
N THR A 954 14.51 -24.72 -45.07
CA THR A 954 14.22 -24.99 -46.49
C THR A 954 14.61 -23.81 -47.39
N ARG A 955 14.76 -24.05 -48.70
CA ARG A 955 15.03 -22.99 -49.68
C ARG A 955 13.91 -21.95 -49.74
N THR A 956 12.68 -22.36 -49.45
CA THR A 956 11.52 -21.46 -49.37
C THR A 956 11.42 -20.71 -48.04
N GLY A 957 12.40 -20.83 -47.14
CA GLY A 957 12.49 -20.04 -45.91
C GLY A 957 11.75 -20.62 -44.71
N TYR A 958 11.34 -21.89 -44.72
CA TYR A 958 10.78 -22.53 -43.53
C TYR A 958 11.88 -23.08 -42.62
N ALA A 959 11.89 -22.66 -41.35
CA ALA A 959 12.83 -23.11 -40.34
C ALA A 959 12.13 -23.86 -39.20
N LYS A 960 12.82 -24.87 -38.67
CA LYS A 960 12.43 -25.60 -37.45
C LYS A 960 13.65 -26.12 -36.70
N ARG A 961 13.45 -26.43 -35.42
CA ARG A 961 14.38 -27.23 -34.61
C ARG A 961 13.75 -28.56 -34.22
N THR A 962 14.58 -29.58 -34.10
CA THR A 962 14.22 -30.95 -33.70
C THR A 962 15.25 -31.47 -32.71
N LYS A 963 14.85 -32.22 -31.68
CA LYS A 963 15.81 -32.83 -30.75
C LYS A 963 16.71 -33.85 -31.46
N VAL A 964 18.01 -33.85 -31.14
CA VAL A 964 18.99 -34.78 -31.75
C VAL A 964 18.63 -36.24 -31.52
N ASP A 965 18.08 -36.59 -30.35
CA ASP A 965 17.64 -37.95 -30.02
C ASP A 965 16.59 -38.48 -30.98
N LEU A 966 15.76 -37.58 -31.53
CA LEU A 966 14.81 -38.00 -32.53
C LEU A 966 15.54 -38.56 -33.74
N TYR A 967 16.76 -38.13 -34.13
CA TYR A 967 17.56 -38.54 -35.30
C TYR A 967 18.48 -39.78 -35.13
N ARG A 968 18.67 -40.32 -33.92
CA ARG A 968 19.54 -41.50 -33.68
C ARG A 968 19.04 -42.78 -34.39
N SER A 969 19.95 -43.51 -35.04
CA SER A 969 19.67 -44.71 -35.86
C SER A 969 19.59 -46.02 -35.06
N GLN A 970 18.69 -46.92 -35.49
CA GLN A 970 18.64 -48.33 -35.10
C GLN A 970 19.85 -49.10 -35.67
N ARG A 971 20.46 -49.98 -34.86
CA ARG A 971 21.48 -50.94 -35.33
C ARG A 971 20.86 -52.13 -36.06
N ARG A 972 21.54 -52.54 -37.15
CA ARG A 972 21.46 -53.74 -38.00
C ARG A 972 20.10 -54.10 -38.63
N GLY A 973 20.03 -53.89 -39.95
CA GLY A 973 19.12 -54.62 -40.86
C GLY A 973 17.81 -53.93 -41.26
N GLY A 974 17.67 -52.62 -41.06
CA GLY A 974 16.47 -51.86 -41.45
C GLY A 974 16.72 -50.91 -42.63
N LYS A 975 15.78 -50.87 -43.59
CA LYS A 975 15.74 -49.86 -44.68
C LYS A 975 15.78 -48.44 -44.10
N GLY A 976 16.53 -47.56 -44.77
CA GLY A 976 16.86 -46.19 -44.33
C GLY A 976 15.70 -45.35 -43.78
N VAL A 977 16.04 -44.52 -42.78
CA VAL A 977 15.11 -43.62 -42.09
C VAL A 977 14.79 -42.43 -43.00
N SER A 978 13.56 -42.35 -43.53
CA SER A 978 13.11 -41.26 -44.40
C SER A 978 13.04 -39.92 -43.65
N GLY A 979 13.69 -38.88 -44.20
CA GLY A 979 13.52 -37.48 -43.81
C GLY A 979 12.14 -36.92 -44.20
N ALA A 980 11.82 -35.73 -43.69
CA ALA A 980 10.52 -35.04 -43.77
C ALA A 980 9.76 -35.17 -45.11
N THR A 981 8.43 -35.29 -45.06
CA THR A 981 7.58 -35.26 -46.26
C THR A 981 7.49 -33.84 -46.82
N LEU A 982 8.39 -33.53 -47.75
CA LEU A 982 8.42 -32.26 -48.47
C LEU A 982 7.35 -32.26 -49.58
N ARG A 983 6.87 -31.08 -50.00
CA ARG A 983 6.12 -30.96 -51.28
C ARG A 983 7.04 -31.46 -52.40
N GLN A 984 6.49 -31.86 -53.54
CA GLN A 984 7.28 -32.27 -54.72
C GLN A 984 8.31 -31.22 -55.20
N ASP A 985 8.33 -30.00 -54.64
CA ASP A 985 9.22 -28.88 -55.02
C ASP A 985 9.92 -28.11 -53.87
N ASP A 986 9.88 -28.57 -52.60
CA ASP A 986 10.52 -27.84 -51.48
C ASP A 986 11.70 -28.64 -50.92
N ILE A 987 12.90 -28.05 -50.87
CA ILE A 987 14.16 -28.76 -50.57
C ILE A 987 14.79 -28.13 -49.34
N VAL A 988 15.37 -28.95 -48.46
CA VAL A 988 16.18 -28.50 -47.32
C VAL A 988 17.44 -27.81 -47.85
N SER A 989 17.64 -26.53 -47.51
CA SER A 989 18.80 -25.74 -47.92
C SER A 989 19.90 -25.75 -46.86
N HIS A 990 19.55 -25.77 -45.58
CA HIS A 990 20.51 -25.80 -44.47
C HIS A 990 20.07 -26.83 -43.42
N PHE A 991 21.02 -27.66 -42.99
CA PHE A 991 20.83 -28.70 -42.00
C PHE A 991 22.10 -28.81 -41.14
N PHE A 992 22.00 -28.47 -39.87
CA PHE A 992 23.14 -28.49 -38.94
C PHE A 992 22.67 -28.78 -37.51
N VAL A 993 23.61 -29.22 -36.67
CA VAL A 993 23.40 -29.41 -35.24
C VAL A 993 24.04 -28.25 -34.50
N CYS A 994 23.31 -27.64 -33.58
CA CYS A 994 23.82 -26.58 -32.71
C CYS A 994 23.19 -26.67 -31.32
N SER A 995 23.77 -25.96 -30.36
CA SER A 995 23.15 -25.80 -29.04
C SER A 995 21.90 -24.93 -29.16
N THR A 996 20.89 -25.16 -28.31
CA THR A 996 19.73 -24.27 -28.16
C THR A 996 20.11 -22.80 -27.98
N HIS A 997 21.30 -22.52 -27.43
CA HIS A 997 21.81 -21.18 -27.14
C HIS A 997 22.70 -20.60 -28.23
N ASP A 998 23.00 -21.34 -29.29
CA ASP A 998 23.82 -20.80 -30.37
C ASP A 998 23.01 -19.79 -31.19
N TRP A 999 23.70 -18.80 -31.73
CA TRP A 999 23.13 -17.80 -32.62
C TRP A 999 23.12 -18.31 -34.06
N ILE A 1000 22.03 -18.02 -34.75
CA ILE A 1000 21.86 -18.25 -36.18
C ILE A 1000 21.72 -16.89 -36.85
N LEU A 1001 22.69 -16.52 -37.67
CA LEU A 1001 22.74 -15.27 -38.41
C LEU A 1001 22.18 -15.48 -39.82
N PHE A 1002 21.13 -14.73 -40.17
CA PHE A 1002 20.46 -14.79 -41.46
C PHE A 1002 20.83 -13.54 -42.27
N PHE A 1003 21.68 -13.71 -43.28
CA PHE A 1003 22.08 -12.66 -44.19
C PHE A 1003 21.13 -12.61 -45.39
N THR A 1004 20.60 -11.43 -45.71
CA THR A 1004 19.66 -11.25 -46.84
C THR A 1004 20.38 -10.75 -48.09
N ASN A 1005 19.79 -11.00 -49.27
CA ASN A 1005 20.25 -10.48 -50.56
C ASN A 1005 20.35 -8.94 -50.57
N LYS A 1006 19.55 -8.25 -49.76
CA LYS A 1006 19.59 -6.78 -49.57
C LYS A 1006 20.66 -6.30 -48.57
N GLY A 1007 21.54 -7.19 -48.11
CA GLY A 1007 22.70 -6.81 -47.29
C GLY A 1007 22.36 -6.50 -45.84
N ARG A 1008 21.26 -7.05 -45.31
CA ARG A 1008 20.93 -7.02 -43.88
C ARG A 1008 21.31 -8.33 -43.22
N VAL A 1009 21.52 -8.30 -41.91
CA VAL A 1009 21.63 -9.50 -41.08
C VAL A 1009 20.60 -9.46 -39.96
N TYR A 1010 19.90 -10.58 -39.83
CA TYR A 1010 19.01 -10.89 -38.73
C TYR A 1010 19.64 -11.97 -37.87
N ARG A 1011 19.26 -12.05 -36.60
CA ARG A 1011 19.74 -13.09 -35.70
C ARG A 1011 18.58 -13.72 -34.97
N ALA A 1012 18.68 -15.01 -34.71
CA ALA A 1012 17.86 -15.70 -33.73
C ALA A 1012 18.72 -16.72 -32.98
N LYS A 1013 18.40 -16.96 -31.71
CA LYS A 1013 18.88 -18.12 -30.99
C LYS A 1013 18.20 -19.37 -31.54
N ALA A 1014 18.89 -20.50 -31.49
CA ALA A 1014 18.32 -21.75 -31.97
C ALA A 1014 16.99 -22.10 -31.27
N TYR A 1015 16.84 -21.80 -29.96
CA TYR A 1015 15.58 -22.04 -29.23
C TYR A 1015 14.39 -21.20 -29.72
N GLU A 1016 14.62 -20.07 -30.38
CA GLU A 1016 13.57 -19.20 -30.92
C GLU A 1016 12.93 -19.77 -32.19
N LEU A 1017 13.59 -20.75 -32.83
CA LEU A 1017 12.99 -21.52 -33.90
C LEU A 1017 11.94 -22.50 -33.35
N PRO A 1018 10.83 -22.71 -34.04
CA PRO A 1018 9.77 -23.59 -33.56
C PRO A 1018 10.26 -25.03 -33.43
N GLU A 1019 10.05 -25.63 -32.27
CA GLU A 1019 10.25 -27.07 -32.07
C GLU A 1019 9.11 -27.82 -32.75
N ALA A 1020 9.44 -28.67 -33.70
CA ALA A 1020 8.44 -29.38 -34.49
C ALA A 1020 8.89 -30.83 -34.75
N SER A 1021 7.95 -31.72 -35.05
CA SER A 1021 8.30 -33.10 -35.40
C SER A 1021 9.12 -33.15 -36.69
N ARG A 1022 9.86 -34.27 -36.89
CA ARG A 1022 10.65 -34.49 -38.11
C ARG A 1022 9.83 -34.29 -39.40
N VAL A 1023 8.52 -34.57 -39.37
CA VAL A 1023 7.62 -34.52 -40.53
C VAL A 1023 6.95 -33.15 -40.72
N ALA A 1024 6.95 -32.29 -39.69
CA ALA A 1024 6.32 -30.97 -39.75
C ALA A 1024 7.17 -29.95 -40.53
N LYS A 1025 6.52 -28.95 -41.13
CA LYS A 1025 7.19 -27.96 -42.01
C LYS A 1025 7.98 -26.89 -41.26
N GLY A 1026 7.65 -26.60 -40.00
CA GLY A 1026 8.18 -25.44 -39.29
C GLY A 1026 7.48 -24.14 -39.68
N GLN A 1027 8.11 -23.01 -39.39
CA GLN A 1027 7.58 -21.67 -39.62
C GLN A 1027 8.46 -20.90 -40.60
N HIS A 1028 7.86 -20.02 -41.41
CA HIS A 1028 8.59 -19.20 -42.34
C HIS A 1028 9.40 -18.11 -41.61
N VAL A 1029 10.72 -18.08 -41.82
CA VAL A 1029 11.69 -17.18 -41.16
C VAL A 1029 11.37 -15.69 -41.36
N ALA A 1030 10.85 -15.29 -42.53
CA ALA A 1030 10.45 -13.90 -42.76
C ALA A 1030 9.37 -13.41 -41.78
N ASN A 1031 8.48 -14.30 -41.32
CA ASN A 1031 7.46 -13.97 -40.33
C ASN A 1031 8.02 -13.93 -38.91
N LEU A 1032 9.05 -14.74 -38.62
CA LEU A 1032 9.71 -14.78 -37.32
C LEU A 1032 10.63 -13.56 -37.13
N LEU A 1033 11.34 -13.15 -38.18
CA LEU A 1033 12.40 -12.13 -38.15
C LEU A 1033 11.98 -10.79 -38.78
N ALA A 1034 10.73 -10.66 -39.23
CA ALA A 1034 10.17 -9.46 -39.85
C ALA A 1034 11.04 -8.89 -40.99
N PHE A 1035 11.28 -9.71 -42.03
CA PHE A 1035 12.00 -9.28 -43.22
C PHE A 1035 11.26 -8.15 -43.96
N GLN A 1036 11.99 -7.27 -44.64
CA GLN A 1036 11.40 -6.28 -45.53
C GLN A 1036 10.83 -6.95 -46.79
N PRO A 1037 9.88 -6.30 -47.51
CA PRO A 1037 9.43 -6.79 -48.80
C PRO A 1037 10.60 -7.05 -49.76
N ASP A 1038 10.53 -8.16 -50.50
CA ASP A 1038 11.54 -8.62 -51.47
C ASP A 1038 12.91 -9.05 -50.89
N GLU A 1039 13.05 -9.18 -49.56
CA GLU A 1039 14.24 -9.79 -48.95
C GLU A 1039 14.19 -11.32 -48.98
N GLN A 1040 15.30 -11.92 -49.40
CA GLN A 1040 15.51 -13.36 -49.43
C GLN A 1040 16.81 -13.70 -48.71
N ILE A 1041 16.88 -14.89 -48.09
CA ILE A 1041 18.10 -15.37 -47.44
C ILE A 1041 19.16 -15.62 -48.51
N ALA A 1042 20.29 -14.93 -48.39
CA ALA A 1042 21.49 -15.15 -49.19
C ALA A 1042 22.44 -16.15 -48.52
N GLN A 1043 22.61 -16.09 -47.20
CA GLN A 1043 23.49 -16.98 -46.46
C GLN A 1043 23.07 -17.13 -45.00
N ILE A 1044 23.34 -18.28 -44.39
CA ILE A 1044 23.17 -18.53 -42.95
C ILE A 1044 24.51 -18.88 -42.33
N ILE A 1045 24.80 -18.34 -41.15
CA ILE A 1045 25.98 -18.69 -40.35
C ILE A 1045 25.54 -18.96 -38.91
N GLU A 1046 25.86 -20.13 -38.39
CA GLU A 1046 25.74 -20.49 -36.99
C GLU A 1046 27.00 -20.12 -36.21
N ILE A 1047 26.84 -19.49 -35.05
CA ILE A 1047 27.93 -19.14 -34.13
C ILE A 1047 27.54 -19.39 -32.67
N PRO A 1048 28.43 -19.97 -31.84
CA PRO A 1048 28.16 -20.11 -30.41
C PRO A 1048 28.21 -18.75 -29.70
N ASN A 1049 29.08 -17.84 -30.15
CA ASN A 1049 29.20 -16.47 -29.68
C ASN A 1049 29.89 -15.60 -30.74
N TYR A 1050 29.90 -14.29 -30.55
CA TYR A 1050 30.49 -13.33 -31.51
C TYR A 1050 32.04 -13.26 -31.43
N GLN A 1051 32.67 -14.05 -30.56
CA GLN A 1051 34.13 -14.18 -30.44
C GLN A 1051 34.69 -15.40 -31.20
N VAL A 1052 33.83 -16.23 -31.81
CA VAL A 1052 34.25 -17.47 -32.50
C VAL A 1052 35.22 -17.22 -33.67
N ALA A 1053 35.14 -16.05 -34.29
CA ALA A 1053 36.06 -15.58 -35.31
C ALA A 1053 36.25 -14.08 -35.18
N PRO A 1054 37.44 -13.53 -35.51
CA PRO A 1054 37.70 -12.11 -35.37
C PRO A 1054 36.90 -11.26 -36.39
N TYR A 1055 36.65 -11.81 -37.58
CA TYR A 1055 36.01 -11.06 -38.67
C TYR A 1055 34.93 -11.87 -39.41
N LEU A 1056 33.91 -11.14 -39.85
CA LEU A 1056 32.96 -11.55 -40.87
C LEU A 1056 33.35 -10.87 -42.18
N VAL A 1057 33.48 -11.65 -43.25
CA VAL A 1057 33.69 -11.14 -44.60
C VAL A 1057 32.42 -11.36 -45.43
N LEU A 1058 31.98 -10.31 -46.10
CA LEU A 1058 30.82 -10.28 -47.00
C LEU A 1058 31.29 -10.03 -48.42
N ALA A 1059 30.64 -10.66 -49.40
CA ALA A 1059 30.90 -10.44 -50.82
C ALA A 1059 29.62 -10.23 -51.62
N THR A 1060 29.65 -9.27 -52.53
CA THR A 1060 28.51 -8.89 -53.37
C THR A 1060 28.64 -9.45 -54.79
N ARG A 1061 27.52 -9.49 -55.51
CA ARG A 1061 27.40 -9.97 -56.88
C ARG A 1061 28.32 -9.22 -57.85
N ASN A 1062 28.50 -7.92 -57.65
CA ASN A 1062 29.39 -7.08 -58.46
C ASN A 1062 30.87 -7.13 -58.03
N GLY A 1063 31.22 -7.97 -57.05
CA GLY A 1063 32.61 -8.29 -56.71
C GLY A 1063 33.24 -7.39 -55.65
N LEU A 1064 32.41 -6.65 -54.90
CA LEU A 1064 32.85 -5.96 -53.69
C LEU A 1064 32.97 -6.97 -52.55
N VAL A 1065 34.01 -6.81 -51.74
CA VAL A 1065 34.22 -7.56 -50.50
C VAL A 1065 34.35 -6.60 -49.34
N LYS A 1066 33.85 -7.01 -48.17
CA LYS A 1066 33.96 -6.22 -46.95
C LYS A 1066 34.26 -7.10 -45.76
N LYS A 1067 35.30 -6.72 -45.01
CA LYS A 1067 35.64 -7.29 -43.72
C LYS A 1067 35.14 -6.39 -42.60
N THR A 1068 34.41 -6.95 -41.63
CA THR A 1068 33.90 -6.23 -40.45
C THR A 1068 34.17 -7.10 -39.23
N ARG A 1069 34.44 -6.48 -38.06
CA ARG A 1069 34.60 -7.25 -36.81
C ARG A 1069 33.29 -7.97 -36.49
N LEU A 1070 33.36 -9.25 -36.14
CA LEU A 1070 32.16 -10.06 -35.91
C LEU A 1070 31.29 -9.48 -34.77
N GLU A 1071 31.93 -8.95 -33.72
CA GLU A 1071 31.26 -8.32 -32.57
C GLU A 1071 30.40 -7.11 -32.93
N GLU A 1072 30.65 -6.41 -34.04
CA GLU A 1072 29.77 -5.30 -34.46
C GLU A 1072 28.35 -5.77 -34.83
N PHE A 1073 28.17 -7.07 -35.05
CA PHE A 1073 26.88 -7.70 -35.35
C PHE A 1073 26.14 -8.17 -34.10
N ASP A 1074 26.73 -8.03 -32.89
CA ASP A 1074 26.04 -8.26 -31.63
C ASP A 1074 25.12 -7.08 -31.30
N SER A 1075 23.82 -7.22 -31.63
CA SER A 1075 22.86 -6.13 -31.51
C SER A 1075 21.46 -6.62 -31.14
N ASN A 1076 20.88 -6.08 -30.08
CA ASN A 1076 19.53 -6.41 -29.58
C ASN A 1076 18.38 -5.88 -30.47
N ARG A 1077 18.65 -5.42 -31.70
CA ARG A 1077 17.63 -4.88 -32.61
C ARG A 1077 16.90 -6.00 -33.34
N SER A 1078 15.61 -6.16 -33.07
CA SER A 1078 14.75 -7.18 -33.69
C SER A 1078 14.52 -6.98 -35.19
N GLY A 1079 14.55 -5.73 -35.69
CA GLY A 1079 14.35 -5.41 -37.11
C GLY A 1079 15.54 -5.71 -38.04
N GLY A 1080 16.54 -6.46 -37.57
CA GLY A 1080 17.80 -6.70 -38.29
C GLY A 1080 18.70 -5.46 -38.36
N VAL A 1081 19.97 -5.67 -38.69
CA VAL A 1081 20.97 -4.60 -38.82
C VAL A 1081 21.58 -4.61 -40.22
N ILE A 1082 22.03 -3.44 -40.67
CA ILE A 1082 22.70 -3.31 -41.97
C ILE A 1082 24.03 -4.06 -41.88
N ALA A 1083 24.24 -5.01 -42.78
CA ALA A 1083 25.48 -5.76 -42.87
C ALA A 1083 26.41 -5.20 -43.94
N ILE A 1084 25.91 -4.66 -45.05
CA ILE A 1084 26.65 -3.97 -46.10
C ILE A 1084 25.75 -2.99 -46.86
N ASN A 1085 26.29 -1.85 -47.30
CA ASN A 1085 25.57 -0.93 -48.18
C ASN A 1085 25.78 -1.34 -49.64
N LEU A 1086 24.74 -1.91 -50.25
CA LEU A 1086 24.72 -2.29 -51.67
C LEU A 1086 24.55 -1.06 -52.57
N ARG A 1087 25.12 -1.09 -53.77
CA ARG A 1087 25.06 0.00 -54.79
C ARG A 1087 24.41 -0.56 -56.06
N ASP A 1088 23.73 0.27 -56.85
CA ASP A 1088 23.35 -0.03 -58.24
C ASP A 1088 22.76 -1.44 -58.48
N GLU A 1089 21.67 -1.79 -57.77
CA GLU A 1089 21.00 -3.12 -57.85
C GLU A 1089 21.92 -4.34 -57.55
N ASP A 1090 23.02 -4.13 -56.84
CA ASP A 1090 23.91 -5.20 -56.35
C ASP A 1090 23.23 -6.02 -55.24
N GLU A 1091 23.67 -7.26 -55.05
CA GLU A 1091 23.11 -8.22 -54.10
C GLU A 1091 24.22 -8.89 -53.29
N LEU A 1092 23.96 -9.23 -52.05
CA LEU A 1092 24.87 -10.05 -51.25
C LEU A 1092 24.86 -11.50 -51.78
N VAL A 1093 26.04 -12.05 -52.07
CA VAL A 1093 26.21 -13.41 -52.62
C VAL A 1093 26.86 -14.36 -51.61
N GLY A 1094 27.74 -13.87 -50.73
CA GLY A 1094 28.41 -14.73 -49.76
C GLY A 1094 28.73 -14.02 -48.45
N ALA A 1095 28.68 -14.78 -47.37
CA ALA A 1095 29.15 -14.39 -46.04
C ALA A 1095 29.98 -15.53 -45.45
N VAL A 1096 31.18 -15.23 -44.95
CA VAL A 1096 32.09 -16.21 -44.35
C VAL A 1096 32.79 -15.63 -43.13
N LEU A 1097 33.08 -16.48 -42.14
CA LEU A 1097 33.94 -16.13 -41.01
C LEU A 1097 35.40 -16.33 -41.42
N ALA A 1098 36.26 -15.34 -41.17
CA ALA A 1098 37.66 -15.40 -41.56
C ALA A 1098 38.60 -14.82 -40.50
N ALA A 1099 39.79 -15.41 -40.38
CA ALA A 1099 40.92 -14.86 -39.64
C ALA A 1099 41.86 -14.07 -40.58
N PRO A 1100 42.67 -13.11 -40.08
CA PRO A 1100 43.59 -12.32 -40.89
C PRO A 1100 44.59 -13.14 -41.73
N GLU A 1101 44.98 -14.31 -41.25
CA GLU A 1101 45.99 -15.16 -41.86
C GLU A 1101 45.43 -16.02 -42.99
N GLN A 1102 44.10 -16.14 -43.10
CA GLN A 1102 43.43 -16.97 -44.09
C GLN A 1102 43.31 -16.25 -45.44
N ASP A 1103 43.29 -17.02 -46.52
CA ASP A 1103 43.01 -16.51 -47.86
C ASP A 1103 41.53 -16.65 -48.21
N LEU A 1104 41.03 -15.69 -48.99
CA LEU A 1104 39.70 -15.72 -49.59
C LEU A 1104 39.82 -16.13 -51.05
N LEU A 1105 38.95 -17.04 -51.48
CA LEU A 1105 38.77 -17.44 -52.86
C LEU A 1105 37.42 -16.94 -53.37
N LEU A 1106 37.44 -16.03 -54.33
CA LEU A 1106 36.25 -15.58 -55.05
C LEU A 1106 36.19 -16.27 -56.41
N VAL A 1107 35.02 -16.80 -56.78
CA VAL A 1107 34.79 -17.48 -58.06
C VAL A 1107 33.64 -16.82 -58.80
N SER A 1108 33.82 -16.55 -60.10
CA SER A 1108 32.84 -15.93 -60.98
C SER A 1108 32.04 -16.96 -61.78
N LYS A 1109 30.89 -16.53 -62.32
CA LYS A 1109 30.03 -17.37 -63.16
C LYS A 1109 30.70 -17.74 -64.49
N LYS A 1110 31.55 -16.88 -65.06
CA LYS A 1110 32.39 -17.17 -66.23
C LYS A 1110 33.73 -17.84 -65.88
N ALA A 1111 33.78 -18.54 -64.75
CA ALA A 1111 34.91 -19.37 -64.33
C ALA A 1111 36.24 -18.63 -64.18
N GLN A 1112 36.21 -17.37 -63.74
CA GLN A 1112 37.40 -16.73 -63.19
C GLN A 1112 37.45 -16.97 -61.68
N ALA A 1113 38.64 -17.14 -61.12
CA ALA A 1113 38.82 -17.25 -59.68
C ALA A 1113 39.98 -16.37 -59.21
N ILE A 1114 39.82 -15.64 -58.12
CA ILE A 1114 40.89 -14.87 -57.49
C ILE A 1114 41.06 -15.31 -56.05
N ARG A 1115 42.31 -15.63 -55.68
CA ARG A 1115 42.72 -15.95 -54.31
C ARG A 1115 43.55 -14.79 -53.79
N PHE A 1116 43.20 -14.22 -52.65
CA PHE A 1116 43.99 -13.16 -52.01
C PHE A 1116 43.88 -13.26 -50.48
N ASN A 1117 44.87 -12.70 -49.78
CA ASN A 1117 44.95 -12.79 -48.34
C ASN A 1117 43.95 -11.85 -47.62
N ALA A 1118 43.37 -12.30 -46.51
CA ALA A 1118 42.40 -11.54 -45.71
C ALA A 1118 43.04 -10.61 -44.65
N SER A 1119 44.36 -10.40 -44.68
CA SER A 1119 45.08 -9.52 -43.74
C SER A 1119 44.54 -8.09 -43.73
N ASP A 1120 44.84 -7.36 -42.66
CA ASP A 1120 44.41 -5.96 -42.49
C ASP A 1120 45.03 -5.02 -43.54
N GLU A 1121 46.19 -5.37 -44.10
CA GLU A 1121 46.84 -4.64 -45.18
C GLU A 1121 46.08 -4.80 -46.51
N ALA A 1122 45.71 -6.04 -46.86
CA ALA A 1122 45.00 -6.33 -48.10
C ALA A 1122 43.51 -5.94 -48.02
N LEU A 1123 42.85 -6.26 -46.90
CA LEU A 1123 41.42 -6.03 -46.68
C LEU A 1123 41.19 -5.45 -45.27
N ARG A 1124 41.31 -4.13 -45.13
CA ARG A 1124 41.10 -3.47 -43.83
C ARG A 1124 39.69 -3.73 -43.25
N PRO A 1125 39.55 -3.91 -41.92
CA PRO A 1125 38.25 -3.92 -41.26
C PRO A 1125 37.52 -2.58 -41.45
N MET A 1126 36.23 -2.62 -41.77
CA MET A 1126 35.36 -1.47 -41.97
C MET A 1126 34.07 -1.64 -41.18
N GLY A 1127 33.46 -0.52 -40.79
CA GLY A 1127 32.17 -0.55 -40.10
C GLY A 1127 31.03 -1.09 -40.95
N ARG A 1128 29.97 -1.57 -40.28
CA ARG A 1128 28.79 -2.19 -40.91
C ARG A 1128 28.10 -1.40 -42.02
N ALA A 1129 27.88 -0.10 -41.87
CA ALA A 1129 27.16 0.73 -42.85
C ALA A 1129 28.08 1.27 -43.97
N THR A 1130 28.93 0.41 -44.54
CA THR A 1130 29.84 0.75 -45.65
C THR A 1130 29.72 -0.28 -46.78
N SER A 1131 30.11 0.10 -48.00
CA SER A 1131 29.98 -0.73 -49.22
C SER A 1131 31.13 -1.71 -49.48
N GLY A 1132 32.19 -1.70 -48.67
CA GLY A 1132 33.37 -2.54 -48.92
C GLY A 1132 34.31 -2.01 -49.99
N VAL A 1133 35.26 -2.85 -50.41
CA VAL A 1133 36.29 -2.57 -51.42
C VAL A 1133 36.24 -3.61 -52.54
N ILE A 1134 36.82 -3.32 -53.70
CA ILE A 1134 36.84 -4.27 -54.82
C ILE A 1134 37.69 -5.49 -54.44
N GLY A 1135 37.06 -6.67 -54.45
CA GLY A 1135 37.69 -7.98 -54.27
C GLY A 1135 38.04 -8.64 -55.59
N MET A 1136 37.15 -8.55 -56.58
CA MET A 1136 37.35 -9.09 -57.93
C MET A 1136 36.77 -8.13 -58.98
N ARG A 1137 37.43 -7.97 -60.12
CA ARG A 1137 36.90 -7.20 -61.26
C ARG A 1137 36.34 -8.13 -62.33
N PHE A 1138 35.12 -7.85 -62.76
CA PHE A 1138 34.46 -8.57 -63.84
C PHE A 1138 34.61 -7.85 -65.19
N THR A 1139 34.49 -8.62 -66.27
CA THR A 1139 34.38 -8.11 -67.64
C THR A 1139 33.03 -8.50 -68.21
N ASP A 1140 32.41 -7.59 -68.95
CA ASP A 1140 31.08 -7.75 -69.53
C ASP A 1140 30.01 -8.03 -68.45
N ASP A 1141 29.12 -8.99 -68.67
CA ASP A 1141 28.04 -9.43 -67.78
C ASP A 1141 28.46 -10.53 -66.76
N ASP A 1142 29.76 -10.68 -66.47
CA ASP A 1142 30.21 -11.63 -65.45
C ASP A 1142 29.93 -11.14 -64.03
N VAL A 1143 29.65 -12.06 -63.12
CA VAL A 1143 29.26 -11.77 -61.73
C VAL A 1143 29.88 -12.78 -60.77
N LEU A 1144 29.98 -12.40 -59.50
CA LEU A 1144 30.44 -13.30 -58.45
C LEU A 1144 29.44 -14.44 -58.26
N LEU A 1145 29.95 -15.66 -58.20
CA LEU A 1145 29.17 -16.88 -57.99
C LEU A 1145 29.30 -17.39 -56.55
N ALA A 1146 30.50 -17.40 -55.99
CA ALA A 1146 30.76 -17.89 -54.64
C ALA A 1146 31.99 -17.21 -54.01
N MET A 1147 32.02 -17.19 -52.68
CA MET A 1147 33.17 -16.80 -51.87
C MET A 1147 33.43 -17.90 -50.85
N GLU A 1148 34.67 -18.37 -50.78
CA GLU A 1148 35.09 -19.43 -49.87
C GLU A 1148 36.35 -19.04 -49.11
N VAL A 1149 36.51 -19.57 -47.89
CA VAL A 1149 37.75 -19.44 -47.11
C VAL A 1149 38.65 -20.61 -47.45
N VAL A 1150 39.88 -20.29 -47.86
CA VAL A 1150 40.88 -21.30 -48.25
C VAL A 1150 41.35 -22.06 -47.01
N ARG A 1151 41.36 -23.40 -47.12
CA ARG A 1151 41.99 -24.30 -46.14
C ARG A 1151 42.97 -25.20 -46.87
N GLU A 1152 44.16 -25.38 -46.31
CA GLU A 1152 45.20 -26.24 -46.89
C GLU A 1152 44.73 -27.70 -46.98
N GLY A 1153 45.10 -28.40 -48.05
CA GLY A 1153 44.74 -29.81 -48.26
C GLY A 1153 43.38 -30.07 -48.92
N LEU A 1154 42.52 -29.06 -49.06
CA LEU A 1154 41.20 -29.19 -49.70
C LEU A 1154 41.25 -28.92 -51.22
N ASP A 1155 40.27 -29.43 -51.95
CA ASP A 1155 40.11 -29.19 -53.38
C ASP A 1155 39.01 -28.13 -53.62
N VAL A 1156 39.17 -27.29 -54.65
CA VAL A 1156 38.09 -26.43 -55.18
C VAL A 1156 37.30 -27.23 -56.21
N LEU A 1157 36.04 -27.50 -55.92
CA LEU A 1157 35.12 -28.13 -56.86
C LEU A 1157 34.25 -27.08 -57.53
N VAL A 1158 34.19 -27.13 -58.86
CA VAL A 1158 33.32 -26.28 -59.68
C VAL A 1158 32.41 -27.14 -60.54
N ALA A 1159 31.15 -26.75 -60.67
CA ALA A 1159 30.15 -27.45 -61.48
C ALA A 1159 29.44 -26.52 -62.47
N THR A 1160 29.12 -27.03 -63.65
CA THR A 1160 28.35 -26.32 -64.69
C THR A 1160 26.87 -26.72 -64.70
N ASN A 1161 26.02 -25.85 -65.22
CA ASN A 1161 24.60 -26.15 -65.42
C ASN A 1161 24.36 -27.36 -66.35
N GLY A 1162 25.31 -27.67 -67.24
CA GLY A 1162 25.26 -28.83 -68.12
C GLY A 1162 25.64 -30.17 -67.47
N GLY A 1163 25.86 -30.22 -66.16
CA GLY A 1163 26.13 -31.49 -65.45
C GLY A 1163 27.58 -31.93 -65.45
N TYR A 1164 28.54 -31.02 -65.63
CA TYR A 1164 29.97 -31.31 -65.59
C TYR A 1164 30.60 -30.71 -64.34
N ALA A 1165 31.53 -31.43 -63.72
CA ALA A 1165 32.27 -30.93 -62.57
C ALA A 1165 33.74 -31.33 -62.63
N LYS A 1166 34.57 -30.59 -61.91
CA LYS A 1166 35.96 -30.95 -61.67
C LYS A 1166 36.42 -30.50 -60.30
N ARG A 1167 37.49 -31.13 -59.83
CA ARG A 1167 38.21 -30.74 -58.63
C ARG A 1167 39.62 -30.31 -58.98
N THR A 1168 40.07 -29.22 -58.37
CA THR A 1168 41.44 -28.76 -58.50
C THR A 1168 42.00 -28.42 -57.12
N PRO A 1169 43.20 -28.93 -56.76
CA PRO A 1169 43.82 -28.61 -55.48
C PRO A 1169 43.92 -27.09 -55.27
N ILE A 1170 43.73 -26.63 -54.04
CA ILE A 1170 43.69 -25.20 -53.74
C ILE A 1170 45.06 -24.52 -53.96
N GLU A 1171 46.15 -25.30 -53.90
CA GLU A 1171 47.52 -24.87 -54.13
C GLU A 1171 47.77 -24.42 -55.58
N GLU A 1172 46.96 -24.90 -56.53
CA GLU A 1172 47.05 -24.52 -57.94
C GLU A 1172 46.48 -23.11 -58.20
N TYR A 1173 45.77 -22.51 -57.24
CA TYR A 1173 45.30 -21.13 -57.30
C TYR A 1173 46.34 -20.21 -56.65
N PRO A 1174 47.14 -19.45 -57.43
CA PRO A 1174 48.16 -18.57 -56.87
C PRO A 1174 47.51 -17.40 -56.16
N VAL A 1175 48.08 -17.03 -55.00
CA VAL A 1175 47.70 -15.82 -54.26
C VAL A 1175 48.05 -14.58 -55.10
N GLN A 1176 47.08 -13.71 -55.30
CA GLN A 1176 47.17 -12.46 -56.05
C GLN A 1176 46.75 -11.28 -55.16
N GLY A 1177 46.99 -10.05 -55.62
CA GLY A 1177 46.38 -8.87 -55.00
C GLY A 1177 44.88 -8.79 -55.29
N ARG A 1178 44.08 -8.33 -54.31
CA ARG A 1178 42.64 -8.12 -54.51
C ARG A 1178 42.34 -7.15 -55.66
N GLY A 1179 41.18 -7.30 -56.29
CA GLY A 1179 40.71 -6.43 -57.36
C GLY A 1179 41.32 -6.72 -58.74
N GLY A 1180 42.02 -7.85 -58.90
CA GLY A 1180 42.37 -8.42 -60.19
C GLY A 1180 41.17 -9.11 -60.86
N LYS A 1181 41.36 -9.54 -62.13
CA LYS A 1181 40.37 -10.35 -62.86
C LYS A 1181 40.38 -11.83 -62.44
N GLY A 1182 41.40 -12.25 -61.70
CA GLY A 1182 41.62 -13.65 -61.37
C GLY A 1182 42.19 -14.44 -62.52
N VAL A 1183 42.12 -15.75 -62.35
CA VAL A 1183 42.72 -16.80 -63.18
C VAL A 1183 41.64 -17.81 -63.50
N LEU A 1184 41.71 -18.39 -64.71
CA LEU A 1184 40.66 -19.28 -65.17
C LEU A 1184 40.59 -20.55 -64.30
N THR A 1185 39.45 -20.78 -63.67
CA THR A 1185 39.18 -21.98 -62.86
C THR A 1185 38.59 -23.11 -63.68
N ALA A 1186 37.94 -22.87 -64.83
CA ALA A 1186 37.43 -23.93 -65.70
C ALA A 1186 37.28 -23.43 -67.15
N LYS A 1187 37.42 -24.32 -68.13
CA LYS A 1187 37.19 -24.00 -69.53
C LYS A 1187 35.69 -24.10 -69.87
N ILE A 1188 35.02 -22.95 -70.04
CA ILE A 1188 33.60 -22.88 -70.43
C ILE A 1188 33.45 -23.06 -71.94
N THR A 1189 32.46 -23.84 -72.36
CA THR A 1189 32.05 -24.03 -73.77
C THR A 1189 30.52 -23.93 -73.86
N GLU A 1190 29.97 -23.33 -74.93
CA GLU A 1190 28.51 -23.13 -75.08
C GLU A 1190 27.70 -24.42 -74.87
N ARG A 1191 28.20 -25.57 -75.35
CA ARG A 1191 27.51 -26.88 -75.23
C ARG A 1191 27.39 -27.42 -73.79
N ARG A 1192 28.22 -26.96 -72.85
CA ARG A 1192 28.25 -27.43 -71.45
C ARG A 1192 27.80 -26.38 -70.43
N GLY A 1193 27.52 -25.16 -70.93
CA GLY A 1193 27.03 -23.99 -70.22
C GLY A 1193 27.95 -23.45 -69.12
N GLY A 1194 27.42 -22.52 -68.31
CA GLY A 1194 28.18 -21.75 -67.31
C GLY A 1194 28.27 -22.41 -65.94
N LEU A 1195 29.13 -21.88 -65.07
CA LEU A 1195 29.22 -22.37 -63.68
C LEU A 1195 27.94 -22.05 -62.90
N VAL A 1196 27.53 -22.99 -62.05
CA VAL A 1196 26.35 -22.88 -61.16
C VAL A 1196 26.68 -23.08 -59.69
N GLY A 1197 27.87 -23.55 -59.39
CA GLY A 1197 28.41 -23.47 -58.04
C GLY A 1197 29.90 -23.74 -58.00
N ALA A 1198 30.52 -23.25 -56.94
CA ALA A 1198 31.90 -23.48 -56.59
C ALA A 1198 31.96 -23.64 -55.07
N VAL A 1199 32.58 -24.72 -54.59
CA VAL A 1199 32.70 -25.02 -53.16
C VAL A 1199 34.10 -25.56 -52.86
N VAL A 1200 34.61 -25.27 -51.66
CA VAL A 1200 35.84 -25.89 -51.14
C VAL A 1200 35.45 -27.16 -50.41
N ILE A 1201 36.05 -28.28 -50.79
CA ILE A 1201 35.53 -29.61 -50.45
C ILE A 1201 36.66 -30.60 -50.16
N ASP A 1202 36.40 -31.54 -49.25
CA ASP A 1202 37.26 -32.71 -49.02
C ASP A 1202 36.96 -33.81 -50.07
N PRO A 1203 37.95 -34.59 -50.52
CA PRO A 1203 37.71 -35.72 -51.41
C PRO A 1203 36.66 -36.74 -50.96
N ASP A 1204 36.46 -36.91 -49.66
CA ASP A 1204 35.52 -37.88 -49.09
C ASP A 1204 34.12 -37.28 -48.80
N ASP A 1205 33.91 -35.98 -49.05
CA ASP A 1205 32.60 -35.34 -48.94
C ASP A 1205 31.62 -35.83 -50.03
N GLU A 1206 30.34 -35.48 -49.87
CA GLU A 1206 29.32 -35.65 -50.89
C GLU A 1206 28.70 -34.30 -51.32
N LEU A 1207 28.14 -34.28 -52.52
CA LEU A 1207 27.48 -33.11 -53.10
C LEU A 1207 26.02 -33.37 -53.38
N PHE A 1208 25.17 -32.40 -53.08
CA PHE A 1208 23.85 -32.29 -53.64
C PHE A 1208 23.89 -31.40 -54.88
N ALA A 1209 23.33 -31.88 -55.98
CA ALA A 1209 23.03 -31.07 -57.17
C ALA A 1209 21.53 -30.96 -57.36
N ILE A 1210 21.05 -29.74 -57.58
CA ILE A 1210 19.62 -29.44 -57.78
C ILE A 1210 19.39 -29.17 -59.26
N THR A 1211 18.44 -29.87 -59.89
CA THR A 1211 18.09 -29.72 -61.30
C THR A 1211 16.93 -28.73 -61.50
N SER A 1212 16.80 -28.19 -62.72
CA SER A 1212 15.81 -27.16 -63.08
C SER A 1212 14.36 -27.63 -62.99
N ASN A 1213 14.13 -28.93 -62.98
CA ASN A 1213 12.83 -29.57 -62.75
C ASN A 1213 12.60 -29.99 -61.28
N GLY A 1214 13.41 -29.50 -60.33
CA GLY A 1214 13.22 -29.75 -58.89
C GLY A 1214 13.82 -31.07 -58.37
N GLY A 1215 14.53 -31.83 -59.20
CA GLY A 1215 15.25 -33.04 -58.77
C GLY A 1215 16.48 -32.71 -57.93
N VAL A 1216 16.75 -33.52 -56.91
CA VAL A 1216 17.97 -33.42 -56.09
C VAL A 1216 18.75 -34.73 -56.19
N ILE A 1217 20.02 -34.63 -56.55
CA ILE A 1217 20.90 -35.77 -56.76
C ILE A 1217 22.06 -35.66 -55.78
N ARG A 1218 22.22 -36.65 -54.90
CA ARG A 1218 23.39 -36.83 -54.02
C ARG A 1218 24.47 -37.59 -54.79
N THR A 1219 25.69 -37.08 -54.81
CA THR A 1219 26.80 -37.70 -55.55
C THR A 1219 28.09 -37.56 -54.73
N PRO A 1220 28.82 -38.66 -54.47
CA PRO A 1220 30.11 -38.58 -53.78
C PRO A 1220 31.11 -37.77 -54.62
N VAL A 1221 31.97 -37.04 -53.92
CA VAL A 1221 32.95 -36.14 -54.54
C VAL A 1221 34.15 -36.91 -55.08
N LYS A 1222 34.49 -38.04 -54.45
CA LYS A 1222 35.64 -38.90 -54.76
C LYS A 1222 35.80 -39.28 -56.25
N PRO A 1223 34.74 -39.66 -56.99
CA PRO A 1223 34.82 -40.00 -58.41
C PRO A 1223 35.02 -38.78 -59.34
N VAL A 1224 34.78 -37.55 -58.87
CA VAL A 1224 34.99 -36.34 -59.67
C VAL A 1224 36.49 -36.14 -59.87
N ARG A 1225 36.92 -36.12 -61.14
CA ARG A 1225 38.33 -36.09 -61.50
C ARG A 1225 39.07 -34.91 -60.87
N ARG A 1226 40.04 -35.24 -60.01
CA ARG A 1226 41.04 -34.31 -59.48
C ARG A 1226 42.09 -34.02 -60.55
N THR A 1227 42.25 -32.74 -60.90
CA THR A 1227 43.15 -32.31 -61.98
C THR A 1227 43.99 -31.12 -61.52
N ARG A 1228 45.32 -31.20 -61.68
CA ARG A 1228 46.24 -30.08 -61.35
C ARG A 1228 46.06 -28.90 -62.30
N ASP A 1229 45.75 -29.16 -63.57
CA ASP A 1229 45.45 -28.08 -64.51
C ASP A 1229 44.05 -27.50 -64.27
N ARG A 1230 44.01 -26.21 -63.91
CA ARG A 1230 42.79 -25.43 -63.71
C ARG A 1230 42.01 -25.22 -65.01
N ASN A 1231 42.69 -25.11 -66.15
CA ASN A 1231 42.06 -24.84 -67.44
C ASN A 1231 41.55 -26.12 -68.13
N THR A 1232 40.89 -26.99 -67.36
CA THR A 1232 40.32 -28.24 -67.85
C THR A 1232 38.79 -28.21 -67.77
N MET A 1233 38.15 -29.08 -68.56
CA MET A 1233 36.69 -29.10 -68.73
C MET A 1233 35.94 -30.03 -67.75
N GLY A 1234 36.67 -30.75 -66.90
CA GLY A 1234 36.10 -31.71 -65.95
C GLY A 1234 35.48 -32.96 -66.57
N VAL A 1235 34.86 -33.76 -65.71
CA VAL A 1235 34.12 -34.98 -66.06
C VAL A 1235 32.62 -34.74 -65.88
N LYS A 1236 31.80 -35.61 -66.46
CA LYS A 1236 30.35 -35.56 -66.26
C LYS A 1236 30.06 -35.92 -64.80
N LEU A 1237 29.43 -35.00 -64.07
CA LEU A 1237 29.00 -35.21 -62.68
C LEU A 1237 27.78 -36.14 -62.66
N MET A 1238 26.86 -35.96 -63.62
CA MET A 1238 25.64 -36.78 -63.76
C MET A 1238 25.04 -36.70 -65.17
N ASP A 1239 24.26 -37.72 -65.53
CA ASP A 1239 23.45 -37.73 -66.75
C ASP A 1239 22.16 -36.92 -66.56
N LEU A 1240 22.05 -35.77 -67.24
CA LEU A 1240 20.86 -34.93 -67.24
C LEU A 1240 19.97 -35.26 -68.45
N PRO A 1241 18.63 -35.33 -68.28
CA PRO A 1241 17.68 -35.41 -69.40
C PRO A 1241 17.75 -34.17 -70.31
N ASP A 1242 17.36 -34.31 -71.58
CA ASP A 1242 17.34 -33.19 -72.53
C ASP A 1242 16.45 -32.04 -72.03
N GLY A 1243 17.01 -30.83 -71.97
CA GLY A 1243 16.34 -29.62 -71.46
C GLY A 1243 16.43 -29.40 -69.95
N VAL A 1244 16.99 -30.36 -69.19
CA VAL A 1244 17.21 -30.23 -67.74
C VAL A 1244 18.64 -29.76 -67.45
N THR A 1245 18.79 -28.76 -66.59
CA THR A 1245 20.09 -28.20 -66.19
C THR A 1245 20.26 -28.22 -64.68
N ILE A 1246 21.48 -28.31 -64.16
CA ILE A 1246 21.77 -28.05 -62.75
C ILE A 1246 21.60 -26.54 -62.49
N VAL A 1247 20.92 -26.20 -61.40
CA VAL A 1247 20.65 -24.83 -60.96
C VAL A 1247 21.55 -24.43 -59.79
N ALA A 1248 21.88 -25.38 -58.91
CA ALA A 1248 22.78 -25.14 -57.77
C ALA A 1248 23.45 -26.45 -57.33
N ILE A 1249 24.61 -26.31 -56.67
CA ILE A 1249 25.26 -27.41 -55.94
C ILE A 1249 25.53 -26.96 -54.50
N ALA A 1250 25.48 -27.90 -53.55
CA ALA A 1250 25.81 -27.67 -52.16
C ALA A 1250 26.55 -28.89 -51.58
N ARG A 1251 27.51 -28.67 -50.69
CA ARG A 1251 28.20 -29.73 -49.96
C ARG A 1251 27.25 -30.36 -48.93
N ASN A 1252 27.24 -31.69 -48.83
CA ASN A 1252 26.55 -32.40 -47.77
C ASN A 1252 27.38 -32.35 -46.47
N ALA A 1253 26.74 -32.14 -45.32
CA ALA A 1253 27.41 -32.00 -44.02
C ALA A 1253 27.45 -33.30 -43.20
N ASP A 1254 26.98 -34.43 -43.74
CA ASP A 1254 27.09 -35.75 -43.10
C ASP A 1254 28.55 -36.25 -43.15
N GLU A 1255 29.11 -36.75 -42.03
CA GLU A 1255 30.37 -37.51 -42.05
C GLU A 1255 30.18 -38.80 -42.89
N PRO A 1256 31.18 -39.19 -43.70
CA PRO A 1256 31.07 -40.41 -44.51
C PRO A 1256 30.91 -41.64 -43.63
N ASP A 1257 29.88 -42.45 -43.88
CA ASP A 1257 29.70 -43.76 -43.23
C ASP A 1257 30.95 -44.61 -43.51
N GLU A 1258 31.71 -44.97 -42.47
CA GLU A 1258 32.80 -45.96 -42.55
C GLU A 1258 32.22 -47.36 -42.84
N GLN A 1259 31.85 -47.61 -44.10
CA GLN A 1259 31.61 -48.92 -44.69
C GLN A 1259 31.40 -48.79 -46.21
N ASP A 1260 32.50 -48.57 -46.94
CA ASP A 1260 32.81 -49.22 -48.23
C ASP A 1260 34.28 -49.03 -48.64
#